data_AF-A0A6B0XDB7-F1
#
_entry.id   AF-A0A6B0XDB7-F1
#
_cell.length_a   1.000
_cell.length_b   1.000
_cell.length_c   1.000
_cell.angle_alpha   90.00
_cell.angle_beta   90.00
_cell.angle_gamma   90.00
#
_symmetry.space_group_name_H-M   'P 1'
#
loop_
_entity.id
_entity.type
_entity.pdbx_description
1 polymer ?
#
loop_
_entity_poly.entity_id
_entity_poly.type
_entity_poly.pdbx_seq_one_letter_code
_entity_poly.pdbx_strand_id
1 'polypeptide(L)'
;MERSRAQVRLGGRRVGREVVAQNLVAVIPGRDATLGEEVVFLAAHYDAVSPVPALAPGAEQAVSAAALLELARGFAERPPKRTVALLWTAGHFQNMAGMRHFAPLLLAAAGQREGEGFGKLSRDVEDGALLRRLSALETRFLVGLDLSSHSPRLGAFRPREPYRVSLLAPPITERLLRLVTAYEDSALGGKRVLVNGLKQDFARQGLGGMGLTVPLDAAVAALTGCPALAFCTVNDSRARFDSPDDDPAAVRFDWLGDQVALLQGVLPALIDDPELEPWAWGNDAFGTIGGEVVHYGPRSYLPDQPTVGALVRLRLRHPTLAGVRPDFWAAADDSGRFAIPGVESGIIYTKPVRLEAYRLDAETGAVTDAPDWGINGERKLPGRALTVTMDSAEDEVQIVTAPLRGTTLFGIFDPRNLLTLERVQAIDAVLEAEPVVYGACLPLTAPEMELFSYVNRVGSWTEPVGVIFTQPSERFKAVMATGRYGLGRRLLLLNGTEDEPSGVGYAVDGKGRIVETVYRVAADMHVLNGERIDRLERHGVRNGRLAAFHERSAGLLKEAEVAHAEHRHQDFLDRARRAWALAAAAYRDVERTQAGVVQGALFLLAVLIPFAHFAERLAFGFADLRRQVFGYFALFLVGFVALRYVHPAFELSISPAIILLGFVILALGILVTFLGMSRLNRELQELSNRRGQIAVQRSGAVLTSVAVGLAHLRRRPWRTGLTCATLVLLTFSVLSFTSVRAALHTNWIPIGADAAYEGALVRMPGWQTMEMEGYDLLRDWFGDDQVAPRAWMSVRSLASSYRVERLRPETSASSDFGELSRVV
;
A
#
# COMPACT_ATOMS: atom_id res chain seq x y z
N MET A 1 -29.17 23.93 -27.66
CA MET A 1 -28.12 24.74 -27.01
C MET A 1 -26.79 24.30 -27.57
N GLU A 2 -26.20 25.07 -28.49
CA GLU A 2 -24.81 24.88 -28.91
C GLU A 2 -23.92 25.10 -27.67
N ARG A 3 -23.36 24.01 -27.13
CA ARG A 3 -22.37 24.10 -26.04
C ARG A 3 -21.17 24.85 -26.59
N SER A 4 -20.97 26.09 -26.16
CA SER A 4 -19.81 26.89 -26.55
C SER A 4 -18.54 26.12 -26.22
N ARG A 5 -17.71 25.89 -27.24
CA ARG A 5 -16.44 25.17 -27.20
C ARG A 5 -15.35 25.98 -26.50
N ALA A 6 -15.58 26.39 -25.25
CA ALA A 6 -14.60 27.14 -24.48
C ALA A 6 -13.46 26.20 -24.05
N GLN A 7 -12.28 26.34 -24.67
CA GLN A 7 -11.05 25.78 -24.11
C GLN A 7 -10.64 26.62 -22.90
N VAL A 8 -10.77 26.05 -21.70
CA VAL A 8 -10.32 26.68 -20.47
C VAL A 8 -8.93 26.14 -20.13
N ARG A 9 -7.93 27.01 -20.08
CA ARG A 9 -6.60 26.68 -19.52
C ARG A 9 -6.58 27.10 -18.05
N LEU A 10 -6.71 26.13 -17.16
CA LEU A 10 -6.51 26.36 -15.73
C LEU A 10 -5.00 26.29 -15.43
N GLY A 11 -4.45 27.40 -14.94
CA GLY A 11 -3.11 27.46 -14.36
C GLY A 11 -3.23 27.62 -12.85
N GLY A 12 -2.60 26.73 -12.09
CA GLY A 12 -2.47 26.85 -10.65
C GLY A 12 -0.99 26.99 -10.29
N ARG A 13 -0.66 27.98 -9.45
CA ARG A 13 0.67 28.12 -8.86
C ARG A 13 0.54 27.94 -7.36
N ARG A 14 1.30 27.03 -6.78
CA ARG A 14 1.40 26.86 -5.32
C ARG A 14 2.87 26.98 -4.94
N VAL A 15 3.22 28.09 -4.29
CA VAL A 15 4.57 28.30 -3.77
C VAL A 15 4.56 27.91 -2.29
N GLY A 16 5.43 26.98 -1.91
CA GLY A 16 5.70 26.68 -0.51
C GLY A 16 6.71 27.68 0.03
N ARG A 17 6.50 28.14 1.26
CA ARG A 17 7.49 28.90 2.01
C ARG A 17 7.57 28.33 3.41
N GLU A 18 8.78 28.27 3.95
CA GLU A 18 8.97 28.00 5.36
C GLU A 18 8.48 29.22 6.16
N VAL A 19 7.70 28.96 7.20
CA VAL A 19 7.16 29.99 8.09
C VAL A 19 7.32 29.53 9.53
N VAL A 20 7.69 30.46 10.40
CA VAL A 20 7.73 30.21 11.84
C VAL A 20 6.31 30.37 12.38
N ALA A 21 5.84 29.35 13.10
CA ALA A 21 4.61 29.39 13.88
C ALA A 21 4.96 29.32 15.37
N GLN A 22 4.07 29.83 16.23
CA GLN A 22 4.36 29.98 17.65
C GLN A 22 3.32 29.24 18.50
N ASN A 23 3.78 28.48 19.47
CA ASN A 23 2.93 28.03 20.56
C ASN A 23 2.87 29.13 21.62
N LEU A 24 1.69 29.38 22.19
CA LEU A 24 1.52 30.35 23.26
C LEU A 24 1.29 29.62 24.58
N VAL A 25 2.06 29.95 25.60
CA VAL A 25 1.92 29.35 26.94
C VAL A 25 1.68 30.44 27.98
N ALA A 26 0.55 30.34 28.68
CA ALA A 26 0.23 31.19 29.83
C ALA A 26 0.16 30.35 31.09
N VAL A 27 0.85 30.77 32.15
CA VAL A 27 0.87 30.05 33.43
C VAL A 27 0.24 30.91 34.51
N ILE A 28 -0.85 30.40 35.10
CA ILE A 28 -1.58 31.00 36.21
C ILE A 28 -1.14 30.27 37.49
N PRO A 29 -0.42 30.94 38.40
CA PRO A 29 0.04 30.33 39.65
C PRO A 29 -1.13 29.84 40.52
N GLY A 30 -0.96 28.66 41.11
CA GLY A 30 -1.89 28.12 42.10
C GLY A 30 -1.89 28.96 43.39
N ARG A 31 -3.04 29.06 44.04
CA ARG A 31 -3.19 29.80 45.32
C ARG A 31 -2.80 28.99 46.56
N ASP A 32 -2.68 27.68 46.43
CA ASP A 32 -2.37 26.78 47.54
C ASP A 32 -0.85 26.63 47.70
N ALA A 33 -0.37 26.59 48.94
CA ALA A 33 1.07 26.56 49.22
C ALA A 33 1.75 25.25 48.82
N THR A 34 1.02 24.14 48.77
CA THR A 34 1.56 22.83 48.38
C THR A 34 1.08 22.44 47.00
N LEU A 35 -0.23 22.53 46.74
CA LEU A 35 -0.78 22.17 45.43
C LEU A 35 -0.33 23.17 44.34
N GLY A 36 0.07 24.39 44.69
CA GLY A 36 0.61 25.37 43.75
C GLY A 36 1.92 24.95 43.07
N GLU A 37 2.66 24.00 43.65
CA GLU A 37 3.86 23.40 43.05
C GLU A 37 3.50 22.34 41.98
N GLU A 38 2.23 21.91 41.92
CA GLU A 38 1.72 21.01 40.89
C GLU A 38 1.14 21.80 39.71
N VAL A 39 1.30 21.27 38.49
CA VAL A 39 0.74 21.87 37.27
C VAL A 39 -0.19 20.93 36.50
N VAL A 40 -1.33 21.48 36.07
CA VAL A 40 -2.24 20.87 35.09
C VAL A 40 -2.18 21.67 33.80
N PHE A 41 -1.97 20.98 32.68
CA PHE A 41 -1.96 21.61 31.35
C PHE A 41 -3.36 21.57 30.72
N LEU A 42 -3.81 22.67 30.15
CA LEU A 42 -5.00 22.75 29.31
C LEU A 42 -4.57 23.23 27.92
N ALA A 43 -4.81 22.43 26.89
CA ALA A 43 -4.31 22.68 25.55
C ALA A 43 -5.43 22.75 24.50
N ALA A 44 -5.32 23.68 23.55
CA ALA A 44 -6.20 23.80 22.39
C ALA A 44 -5.43 24.37 21.20
N HIS A 45 -5.78 23.96 19.98
CA HIS A 45 -5.20 24.54 18.77
C HIS A 45 -5.88 25.85 18.37
N TYR A 46 -5.15 26.74 17.70
CA TYR A 46 -5.66 28.02 17.21
C TYR A 46 -5.49 28.24 15.70
N ASP A 47 -4.71 27.39 15.01
CA ASP A 47 -4.58 27.47 13.56
C ASP A 47 -5.82 26.93 12.85
N ALA A 48 -5.92 27.18 11.55
CA ALA A 48 -7.02 26.72 10.70
C ALA A 48 -6.48 26.20 9.36
N VAL A 49 -7.23 25.31 8.73
CA VAL A 49 -6.94 24.74 7.42
C VAL A 49 -8.10 24.97 6.45
N SER A 50 -7.74 25.11 5.17
CA SER A 50 -8.67 25.20 4.05
C SER A 50 -8.00 24.60 2.80
N PRO A 51 -8.78 23.97 1.89
CA PRO A 51 -8.29 23.53 0.59
C PRO A 51 -7.88 24.72 -0.29
N VAL A 52 -8.34 25.92 0.03
CA VAL A 52 -7.91 27.18 -0.57
C VAL A 52 -7.17 27.98 0.50
N PRO A 53 -5.83 27.86 0.61
CA PRO A 53 -5.08 28.49 1.71
C PRO A 53 -5.24 30.01 1.81
N ALA A 54 -5.58 30.69 0.72
CA ALA A 54 -5.87 32.13 0.71
C ALA A 54 -7.21 32.49 1.36
N LEU A 55 -8.10 31.51 1.57
CA LEU A 55 -9.43 31.65 2.15
C LEU A 55 -9.60 30.57 3.24
N ALA A 56 -9.07 30.87 4.42
CA ALA A 56 -9.18 30.03 5.61
C ALA A 56 -9.73 30.87 6.78
N PRO A 57 -11.04 31.20 6.81
CA PRO A 57 -11.59 32.05 7.87
C PRO A 57 -11.55 31.38 9.25
N GLY A 58 -11.72 30.05 9.30
CA GLY A 58 -11.37 29.24 10.49
C GLY A 58 -12.31 29.41 11.68
N ALA A 59 -13.57 29.79 11.49
CA ALA A 59 -14.47 30.14 12.59
C ALA A 59 -14.82 28.95 13.50
N GLU A 60 -15.24 27.82 12.94
CA GLU A 60 -15.46 26.56 13.67
C GLU A 60 -14.15 26.02 14.25
N GLN A 61 -13.04 26.17 13.53
CA GLN A 61 -11.73 25.66 13.97
C GLN A 61 -11.17 26.46 15.17
N ALA A 62 -11.51 27.74 15.29
CA ALA A 62 -11.06 28.61 16.38
C ALA A 62 -11.82 28.40 17.71
N VAL A 63 -12.93 27.65 17.73
CA VAL A 63 -13.79 27.56 18.92
C VAL A 63 -13.10 26.89 20.11
N SER A 64 -12.17 25.94 19.87
CA SER A 64 -11.36 25.32 20.93
C SER A 64 -10.45 26.33 21.62
N ALA A 65 -9.77 27.18 20.83
CA ALA A 65 -8.93 28.26 21.35
C ALA A 65 -9.77 29.31 22.11
N ALA A 66 -10.95 29.65 21.59
CA ALA A 66 -11.87 30.58 22.24
C ALA A 66 -12.38 30.02 23.59
N ALA A 67 -12.73 28.74 23.65
CA ALA A 67 -13.10 28.07 24.90
C ALA A 67 -11.96 28.06 25.91
N LEU A 68 -10.72 27.83 25.47
CA LEU A 68 -9.55 27.88 26.35
C LEU A 68 -9.29 29.29 26.89
N LEU A 69 -9.51 30.34 26.08
CA LEU A 69 -9.44 31.74 26.52
C LEU A 69 -10.51 32.06 27.58
N GLU A 70 -11.73 31.54 27.40
CA GLU A 70 -12.81 31.74 28.35
C GLU A 70 -12.56 30.98 29.68
N LEU A 71 -11.95 29.79 29.63
CA LEU A 71 -11.43 29.12 30.82
C LEU A 71 -10.30 29.91 31.48
N ALA A 72 -9.38 30.46 30.70
CA ALA A 72 -8.27 31.29 31.19
C ALA A 72 -8.79 32.52 31.96
N ARG A 73 -9.82 33.19 31.44
CA ARG A 73 -10.50 34.29 32.13
C ARG A 73 -11.04 33.85 33.49
N GLY A 74 -11.71 32.69 33.53
CA GLY A 74 -12.22 32.11 34.79
C GLY A 74 -11.12 31.82 35.81
N PHE A 75 -10.00 31.21 35.39
CA PHE A 75 -8.86 30.94 36.27
C PHE A 75 -8.11 32.20 36.70
N ALA A 76 -8.06 33.24 35.88
CA ALA A 76 -7.45 34.51 36.25
C ALA A 76 -8.29 35.27 37.29
N GLU A 77 -9.62 35.28 37.13
CA GLU A 77 -10.54 35.87 38.10
C GLU A 77 -10.58 35.09 39.42
N ARG A 78 -10.49 33.76 39.34
CA ARG A 78 -10.51 32.83 40.48
C ARG A 78 -9.36 31.83 40.36
N PRO A 79 -8.15 32.19 40.83
CA PRO A 79 -7.00 31.30 40.76
C PRO A 79 -7.26 29.93 41.41
N PRO A 80 -6.98 28.83 40.68
CA PRO A 80 -7.15 27.47 41.21
C PRO A 80 -6.12 27.18 42.31
N LYS A 81 -6.32 26.10 43.07
CA LYS A 81 -5.35 25.63 44.07
C LYS A 81 -4.04 25.20 43.44
N ARG A 82 -4.11 24.44 42.33
CA ARG A 82 -2.96 24.02 41.52
C ARG A 82 -2.58 25.08 40.50
N THR A 83 -1.32 25.10 40.09
CA THR A 83 -0.92 25.92 38.95
C THR A 83 -1.55 25.37 37.66
N VAL A 84 -2.03 26.26 36.79
CA VAL A 84 -2.58 25.88 35.48
C VAL A 84 -1.73 26.48 34.38
N ALA A 85 -1.30 25.64 33.44
CA ALA A 85 -0.60 26.04 32.23
C ALA A 85 -1.55 25.90 31.04
N LEU A 86 -1.89 27.04 30.42
CA LEU A 86 -2.76 27.14 29.25
C LEU A 86 -1.88 27.18 28.01
N LEU A 87 -2.11 26.27 27.07
CA LEU A 87 -1.29 26.07 25.88
C LEU A 87 -2.14 26.22 24.62
N TRP A 88 -1.84 27.23 23.80
CA TRP A 88 -2.37 27.35 22.45
C TRP A 88 -1.34 26.86 21.45
N THR A 89 -1.66 25.78 20.73
CA THR A 89 -0.77 25.14 19.77
C THR A 89 -1.02 25.65 18.36
N ALA A 90 0.07 25.80 17.60
CA ALA A 90 0.02 26.07 16.16
C ALA A 90 0.22 24.79 15.34
N GLY A 91 -0.18 24.81 14.08
CA GLY A 91 0.08 23.71 13.15
C GLY A 91 -0.61 22.40 13.52
N HIS A 92 -1.78 22.45 14.18
CA HIS A 92 -2.61 21.29 14.45
C HIS A 92 -2.94 20.52 13.17
N PHE A 93 -3.33 21.25 12.13
CA PHE A 93 -3.67 20.65 10.83
C PHE A 93 -2.46 20.17 10.02
N GLN A 94 -1.23 20.44 10.51
CA GLN A 94 0.04 19.96 9.97
C GLN A 94 0.60 18.83 10.84
N ASN A 95 -0.26 17.84 11.11
CA ASN A 95 0.02 16.71 11.99
C ASN A 95 0.50 17.17 13.38
N MET A 96 -0.25 18.08 14.00
CA MET A 96 -0.03 18.57 15.38
C MET A 96 1.39 19.09 15.61
N ALA A 97 1.95 19.80 14.62
CA ALA A 97 3.35 20.24 14.61
C ALA A 97 3.73 21.05 15.86
N GLY A 98 2.86 21.95 16.33
CA GLY A 98 3.09 22.74 17.54
C GLY A 98 3.20 21.88 18.79
N MET A 99 2.29 20.90 18.98
CA MET A 99 2.41 19.99 20.12
C MET A 99 3.62 19.06 19.99
N ARG A 100 3.99 18.62 18.77
CA ARG A 100 5.21 17.84 18.55
C ARG A 100 6.48 18.62 18.87
N HIS A 101 6.46 19.94 18.69
CA HIS A 101 7.53 20.82 19.13
C HIS A 101 7.53 21.03 20.65
N PHE A 102 6.37 21.10 21.29
CA PHE A 102 6.25 21.29 22.75
C PHE A 102 6.52 20.01 23.57
N ALA A 103 6.18 18.82 23.05
CA ALA A 103 6.27 17.56 23.76
C ALA A 103 7.68 17.22 24.31
N PRO A 104 8.78 17.48 23.59
CA PRO A 104 10.11 17.42 24.19
C PRO A 104 10.26 18.31 25.42
N LEU A 105 9.77 19.57 25.38
CA LEU A 105 9.90 20.51 26.51
C LEU A 105 9.15 19.99 27.74
N LEU A 106 7.98 19.39 27.50
CA LEU A 106 7.19 18.73 28.53
C LEU A 106 7.93 17.54 29.17
N LEU A 107 8.59 16.69 28.38
CA LEU A 107 9.43 15.58 28.86
C LEU A 107 10.60 16.05 29.72
N ALA A 108 11.35 17.05 29.23
CA ALA A 108 12.50 17.60 29.93
C ALA A 108 12.09 18.31 31.22
N ALA A 109 10.99 19.08 31.19
CA ALA A 109 10.45 19.75 32.37
C ALA A 109 10.06 18.74 33.46
N ALA A 110 9.48 17.61 33.08
CA ALA A 110 9.09 16.55 34.00
C ALA A 110 10.23 15.59 34.39
N GLY A 111 11.48 15.87 33.98
CA GLY A 111 12.65 15.05 34.31
C GLY A 111 12.65 13.65 33.69
N GLN A 112 11.87 13.42 32.63
CA GLN A 112 11.70 12.10 32.01
C GLN A 112 12.78 11.76 30.97
N ARG A 113 13.44 12.78 30.40
CA ARG A 113 14.62 12.63 29.53
C ARG A 113 15.69 13.64 29.95
N GLU A 114 16.95 13.22 29.98
CA GLU A 114 18.08 14.13 30.18
C GLU A 114 18.19 15.11 29.00
N GLY A 115 18.49 16.37 29.29
CA GLY A 115 18.56 17.46 28.30
C GLY A 115 19.69 17.33 27.25
N GLU A 116 20.40 16.21 27.16
CA GLU A 116 21.52 16.04 26.22
C GLU A 116 21.06 15.80 24.77
N GLY A 117 19.95 15.08 24.54
CA GLY A 117 19.31 14.98 23.20
C GLY A 117 18.62 16.27 22.76
N PHE A 118 18.40 17.18 23.72
CA PHE A 118 17.76 18.49 23.55
C PHE A 118 18.63 19.50 22.79
N GLY A 119 19.96 19.31 22.82
CA GLY A 119 20.94 20.25 22.24
C GLY A 119 20.83 20.50 20.74
N LYS A 120 20.11 19.66 19.98
CA LYS A 120 19.86 19.87 18.55
C LYS A 120 18.56 20.65 18.25
N LEU A 121 17.57 20.66 19.15
CA LEU A 121 16.29 21.38 18.98
C LEU A 121 16.21 22.68 19.80
N SER A 122 16.83 22.78 20.98
CA SER A 122 16.70 23.97 21.85
C SER A 122 17.85 24.98 21.68
N ARG A 123 18.02 25.52 20.48
CA ARG A 123 18.90 26.69 20.29
C ARG A 123 18.24 28.01 20.70
N ASP A 124 16.93 28.00 20.99
CA ASP A 124 16.16 29.22 21.25
C ASP A 124 16.13 29.59 22.74
N VAL A 125 16.45 30.85 23.02
CA VAL A 125 16.55 31.42 24.39
C VAL A 125 15.21 31.36 25.13
N GLU A 126 14.10 31.46 24.40
CA GLU A 126 12.72 31.46 24.93
C GLU A 126 12.32 30.07 25.47
N ASP A 127 12.64 29.00 24.73
CA ASP A 127 12.42 27.61 25.16
C ASP A 127 13.16 27.31 26.47
N GLY A 128 14.38 27.81 26.61
CA GLY A 128 15.15 27.66 27.85
C GLY A 128 14.50 28.36 29.04
N ALA A 129 13.86 29.52 28.85
CA ALA A 129 13.15 30.22 29.91
C ALA A 129 11.86 29.51 30.32
N LEU A 130 11.08 29.04 29.34
CA LEU A 130 9.88 28.26 29.59
C LEU A 130 10.21 26.94 30.30
N LEU A 131 11.23 26.22 29.82
CA LEU A 131 11.70 24.97 30.42
C LEU A 131 12.03 25.17 31.90
N ARG A 132 12.85 26.18 32.25
CA ARG A 132 13.18 26.48 33.66
C ARG A 132 11.95 26.74 34.52
N ARG A 133 10.95 27.44 33.97
CA ARG A 133 9.71 27.74 34.70
C ARG A 133 8.86 26.48 34.92
N LEU A 134 8.78 25.60 33.91
CA LEU A 134 8.01 24.36 34.00
C LEU A 134 8.73 23.28 34.84
N SER A 135 10.07 23.22 34.80
CA SER A 135 10.88 22.31 35.63
C SER A 135 10.74 22.57 37.13
N ALA A 136 10.24 23.74 37.54
CA ALA A 136 9.94 24.06 38.93
C ALA A 136 8.58 23.50 39.40
N LEU A 137 7.81 22.83 38.53
CA LEU A 137 6.45 22.36 38.80
C LEU A 137 6.34 20.85 38.56
N GLU A 138 5.58 20.16 39.41
CA GLU A 138 5.24 18.75 39.21
C GLU A 138 4.09 18.61 38.21
N THR A 139 4.35 18.00 37.05
CA THR A 139 3.31 17.78 36.03
C THR A 139 2.35 16.67 36.45
N ARG A 140 1.07 17.00 36.61
CA ARG A 140 0.01 16.05 36.99
C ARG A 140 -0.62 15.38 35.78
N PHE A 141 -1.22 16.16 34.89
CA PHE A 141 -1.82 15.66 33.65
C PHE A 141 -2.06 16.80 32.66
N LEU A 142 -2.31 16.43 31.41
CA LEU A 142 -2.69 17.33 30.33
C LEU A 142 -4.12 17.07 29.86
N VAL A 143 -4.88 18.13 29.64
CA VAL A 143 -6.22 18.07 29.05
C VAL A 143 -6.21 18.77 27.69
N GLY A 144 -6.47 18.03 26.62
CA GLY A 144 -6.71 18.59 25.29
C GLY A 144 -8.18 18.94 25.08
N LEU A 145 -8.44 20.10 24.48
CA LEU A 145 -9.77 20.54 24.05
C LEU A 145 -9.83 20.52 22.53
N ASP A 146 -10.82 19.82 22.01
CA ASP A 146 -11.08 19.73 20.57
C ASP A 146 -12.58 19.82 20.29
N LEU A 147 -13.06 21.07 20.20
CA LEU A 147 -14.46 21.42 20.19
C LEU A 147 -14.97 21.77 18.79
N SER A 148 -16.28 21.64 18.59
CA SER A 148 -17.03 22.21 17.46
C SER A 148 -18.39 22.73 17.94
N SER A 149 -19.00 23.63 17.17
CA SER A 149 -20.29 24.22 17.55
C SER A 149 -21.50 23.38 17.11
N HIS A 150 -21.27 22.32 16.33
CA HIS A 150 -22.31 21.54 15.65
C HIS A 150 -22.95 20.42 16.49
N SER A 151 -22.62 20.33 17.77
CA SER A 151 -23.30 19.46 18.73
C SER A 151 -23.18 20.05 20.15
N PRO A 152 -24.22 20.03 20.98
CA PRO A 152 -24.14 20.49 22.36
C PRO A 152 -23.51 19.44 23.30
N ARG A 153 -23.07 18.29 22.76
CA ARG A 153 -22.57 17.16 23.56
C ARG A 153 -21.05 17.09 23.47
N LEU A 154 -20.46 16.82 24.62
CA LEU A 154 -19.03 16.65 24.79
C LEU A 154 -18.74 15.19 25.16
N GLY A 155 -17.57 14.68 24.83
CA GLY A 155 -17.08 13.40 25.32
C GLY A 155 -15.69 13.53 25.93
N ALA A 156 -15.46 12.75 26.98
CA ALA A 156 -14.14 12.61 27.60
C ALA A 156 -13.48 11.31 27.09
N PHE A 157 -12.31 11.43 26.47
CA PHE A 157 -11.65 10.33 25.76
C PHE A 157 -10.21 10.16 26.19
N ARG A 158 -9.72 8.91 26.08
CA ARG A 158 -8.28 8.66 26.08
C ARG A 158 -7.72 9.16 24.75
N PRO A 159 -6.83 10.15 24.73
CA PRO A 159 -6.25 10.61 23.49
C PRO A 159 -5.40 9.47 22.90
N ARG A 160 -5.59 9.19 21.61
CA ARG A 160 -4.92 8.08 20.92
C ARG A 160 -4.55 8.45 19.50
N GLU A 161 -5.48 9.07 18.79
CA GLU A 161 -5.34 9.31 17.35
C GLU A 161 -4.30 10.40 17.05
N PRO A 162 -3.44 10.21 16.03
CA PRO A 162 -3.43 9.16 15.01
C PRO A 162 -2.51 7.96 15.35
N TYR A 163 -2.00 7.91 16.57
CA TYR A 163 -1.01 6.93 17.00
C TYR A 163 -1.60 5.53 17.23
N ARG A 164 -0.78 4.51 16.95
CA ARG A 164 -1.05 3.08 17.06
C ARG A 164 -0.88 2.57 18.49
N VAL A 165 0.06 3.13 19.24
CA VAL A 165 0.33 2.74 20.63
C VAL A 165 -0.85 2.97 21.55
N SER A 166 -0.98 2.11 22.55
CA SER A 166 -1.92 2.36 23.65
C SER A 166 -1.34 3.43 24.55
N LEU A 167 -1.97 4.60 24.56
CA LEU A 167 -1.54 5.74 25.36
C LEU A 167 -2.19 5.70 26.75
N LEU A 168 -1.42 6.08 27.76
CA LEU A 168 -1.88 6.09 29.15
C LEU A 168 -2.85 7.25 29.35
N ALA A 169 -4.04 6.92 29.86
CA ALA A 169 -4.95 7.92 30.40
C ALA A 169 -4.91 7.84 31.93
N PRO A 170 -5.02 8.98 32.64
CA PRO A 170 -5.08 8.97 34.09
C PRO A 170 -6.33 8.20 34.56
N PRO A 171 -6.26 7.43 35.66
CA PRO A 171 -7.37 6.62 36.18
C PRO A 171 -8.49 7.45 36.85
N ILE A 172 -8.81 8.62 36.31
CA ILE A 172 -9.73 9.62 36.89
C ILE A 172 -11.19 9.42 36.49
N THR A 173 -11.54 8.33 35.82
CA THR A 173 -12.88 8.16 35.21
C THR A 173 -14.01 8.29 36.23
N GLU A 174 -13.92 7.62 37.38
CA GLU A 174 -14.96 7.67 38.41
C GLU A 174 -15.07 9.05 39.05
N ARG A 175 -13.93 9.68 39.35
CA ARG A 175 -13.86 11.04 39.90
C ARG A 175 -14.45 12.07 38.94
N LEU A 176 -14.05 12.03 37.67
CA LEU A 176 -14.60 12.88 36.61
C LEU A 176 -16.11 12.70 36.48
N LEU A 177 -16.60 11.46 36.42
CA LEU A 177 -18.04 11.21 36.28
C LEU A 177 -18.85 11.66 37.49
N ARG A 178 -18.29 11.59 38.70
CA ARG A 178 -18.95 12.15 39.90
C ARG A 178 -19.12 13.67 39.77
N LEU A 179 -18.07 14.39 39.37
CA LEU A 179 -18.13 15.84 39.15
C LEU A 179 -19.12 16.22 38.04
N VAL A 180 -19.09 15.46 36.94
CA VAL A 180 -20.00 15.65 35.81
C VAL A 180 -21.45 15.40 36.22
N THR A 181 -21.71 14.32 36.96
CA THR A 181 -23.08 14.02 37.43
C THR A 181 -23.57 15.09 38.40
N ALA A 182 -22.72 15.58 39.31
CA ALA A 182 -23.05 16.68 40.19
C ALA A 182 -23.39 17.98 39.41
N TYR A 183 -22.63 18.28 38.36
CA TYR A 183 -22.96 19.40 37.46
C TYR A 183 -24.27 19.17 36.69
N GLU A 184 -24.47 17.97 36.12
CA GLU A 184 -25.68 17.62 35.38
C GLU A 184 -26.93 17.72 36.29
N ASP A 185 -26.85 17.26 37.54
CA ASP A 185 -27.95 17.33 38.50
C ASP A 185 -28.24 18.77 38.94
N SER A 186 -27.19 19.56 39.26
CA SER A 186 -27.35 20.91 39.80
C SER A 186 -27.66 21.97 38.74
N ALA A 187 -27.00 21.93 37.59
CA ALA A 187 -27.11 22.95 36.54
C ALA A 187 -28.08 22.55 35.42
N LEU A 188 -28.26 21.24 35.17
CA LEU A 188 -29.03 20.74 34.00
C LEU A 188 -30.25 19.89 34.39
N GLY A 189 -30.60 19.82 35.68
CA GLY A 189 -31.77 19.06 36.16
C GLY A 189 -31.68 17.56 35.89
N GLY A 190 -30.48 16.98 35.94
CA GLY A 190 -30.20 15.56 35.71
C GLY A 190 -30.06 15.18 34.23
N LYS A 191 -30.11 16.15 33.31
CA LYS A 191 -29.90 15.89 31.88
C LYS A 191 -28.43 15.55 31.61
N ARG A 192 -28.20 14.31 31.17
CA ARG A 192 -26.86 13.85 30.79
C ARG A 192 -26.38 14.48 29.49
N VAL A 193 -25.16 15.02 29.49
CA VAL A 193 -24.55 15.72 28.34
C VAL A 193 -23.15 15.22 28.00
N LEU A 194 -22.42 14.62 28.94
CA LEU A 194 -21.08 14.08 28.68
C LEU A 194 -21.14 12.60 28.27
N VAL A 195 -20.55 12.27 27.11
CA VAL A 195 -20.23 10.90 26.70
C VAL A 195 -19.00 10.41 27.47
N ASN A 196 -19.10 9.22 28.06
CA ASN A 196 -17.96 8.56 28.68
C ASN A 196 -17.20 7.72 27.65
N GLY A 197 -16.10 8.26 27.11
CA GLY A 197 -15.18 7.55 26.23
C GLY A 197 -13.97 6.94 26.95
N LEU A 198 -13.87 7.08 28.28
CA LEU A 198 -12.77 6.55 29.09
C LEU A 198 -12.99 5.10 29.51
N LYS A 199 -14.25 4.68 29.64
CA LYS A 199 -14.67 3.32 29.96
C LYS A 199 -15.99 3.05 29.25
N GLN A 200 -16.20 1.80 28.86
CA GLN A 200 -17.49 1.39 28.30
C GLN A 200 -18.58 1.55 29.38
N ASP A 201 -19.44 2.53 29.18
CA ASP A 201 -20.58 2.84 30.05
C ASP A 201 -21.87 2.83 29.24
N PHE A 202 -22.62 1.74 29.37
CA PHE A 202 -23.88 1.54 28.67
C PHE A 202 -24.94 2.57 29.05
N ALA A 203 -24.88 3.16 30.26
CA ALA A 203 -25.85 4.14 30.72
C ALA A 203 -25.75 5.48 29.97
N ARG A 204 -24.60 5.76 29.34
CA ARG A 204 -24.35 6.98 28.55
C ARG A 204 -24.23 6.71 27.04
N GLN A 205 -24.38 5.46 26.59
CA GLN A 205 -24.20 5.09 25.18
C GLN A 205 -25.18 5.79 24.23
N GLY A 206 -26.41 6.08 24.68
CA GLY A 206 -27.40 6.83 23.90
C GLY A 206 -27.04 8.28 23.60
N LEU A 207 -25.98 8.82 24.24
CA LEU A 207 -25.46 10.15 23.96
C LEU A 207 -24.64 10.21 22.66
N GLY A 208 -24.25 9.07 22.09
CA GLY A 208 -23.53 8.97 20.83
C GLY A 208 -22.01 8.88 21.01
N GLY A 209 -21.24 9.35 20.03
CA GLY A 209 -19.77 9.21 20.02
C GLY A 209 -19.07 9.92 18.87
N MET A 210 -17.79 9.60 18.68
CA MET A 210 -16.98 10.15 17.59
C MET A 210 -17.38 9.52 16.25
N GLY A 211 -17.86 10.34 15.31
CA GLY A 211 -18.25 9.89 13.97
C GLY A 211 -17.06 9.72 13.01
N LEU A 212 -15.93 10.36 13.31
CA LEU A 212 -14.69 10.33 12.54
C LEU A 212 -13.48 10.18 13.47
N THR A 213 -12.34 9.84 12.87
CA THR A 213 -11.05 9.87 13.57
C THR A 213 -10.55 11.31 13.62
N VAL A 214 -10.44 11.86 14.82
CA VAL A 214 -9.96 13.22 15.08
C VAL A 214 -8.60 13.11 15.78
N PRO A 215 -7.49 13.49 15.11
CA PRO A 215 -6.19 13.61 15.75
C PRO A 215 -6.23 14.68 16.83
N LEU A 216 -5.62 14.41 17.98
CA LEU A 216 -5.70 15.30 19.14
C LEU A 216 -4.30 15.69 19.58
N ASP A 217 -4.09 16.98 19.88
CA ASP A 217 -2.80 17.43 20.42
C ASP A 217 -2.44 16.68 21.72
N ALA A 218 -3.43 16.41 22.55
CA ALA A 218 -3.23 15.60 23.76
C ALA A 218 -2.71 14.19 23.48
N ALA A 219 -2.87 13.65 22.27
CA ALA A 219 -2.31 12.36 21.88
C ALA A 219 -0.79 12.45 21.69
N VAL A 220 -0.26 13.59 21.24
CA VAL A 220 1.19 13.81 21.14
C VAL A 220 1.81 13.89 22.53
N ALA A 221 1.17 14.57 23.48
CA ALA A 221 1.60 14.57 24.87
C ALA A 221 1.53 13.16 25.47
N ALA A 222 0.44 12.43 25.23
CA ALA A 222 0.30 11.07 25.74
C ALA A 222 1.34 10.11 25.15
N LEU A 223 1.82 10.35 23.92
CA LEU A 223 2.90 9.59 23.28
C LEU A 223 4.21 9.64 24.07
N THR A 224 4.45 10.72 24.81
CA THR A 224 5.63 10.86 25.69
C THR A 224 5.47 10.09 27.01
N GLY A 225 4.35 9.40 27.23
CA GLY A 225 3.98 8.84 28.52
C GLY A 225 3.27 9.82 29.45
N CYS A 226 3.04 11.08 29.04
CA CYS A 226 2.33 12.05 29.87
C CYS A 226 0.88 11.58 30.11
N PRO A 227 0.38 11.55 31.36
CA PRO A 227 -1.03 11.26 31.62
C PRO A 227 -1.90 12.34 30.95
N ALA A 228 -2.67 11.95 29.94
CA ALA A 228 -3.48 12.91 29.19
C ALA A 228 -4.94 12.47 29.03
N LEU A 229 -5.82 13.48 28.97
CA LEU A 229 -7.25 13.37 28.74
C LEU A 229 -7.63 14.30 27.58
N ALA A 230 -8.65 13.96 26.81
CA ALA A 230 -9.21 14.88 25.82
C ALA A 230 -10.71 15.08 26.02
N PHE A 231 -11.17 16.32 25.91
CA PHE A 231 -12.58 16.67 25.77
C PHE A 231 -12.86 17.04 24.32
N CYS A 232 -13.71 16.25 23.66
CA CYS A 232 -14.00 16.41 22.24
C CYS A 232 -15.50 16.55 22.02
N THR A 233 -15.93 17.44 21.12
CA THR A 233 -17.33 17.48 20.68
C THR A 233 -17.67 16.20 19.92
N VAL A 234 -18.78 15.57 20.29
CA VAL A 234 -19.24 14.28 19.73
C VAL A 234 -20.46 14.48 18.84
N ASN A 235 -20.77 13.50 17.98
CA ASN A 235 -21.87 13.54 17.01
C ASN A 235 -21.77 14.67 15.97
N ASP A 236 -20.54 15.07 15.65
CA ASP A 236 -20.27 16.01 14.57
C ASP A 236 -19.40 15.34 13.49
N SER A 237 -19.73 15.59 12.23
CA SER A 237 -18.99 15.13 11.06
C SER A 237 -17.86 16.07 10.65
N ARG A 238 -17.70 17.23 11.33
CA ARG A 238 -16.64 18.21 11.08
C ARG A 238 -16.64 18.73 9.64
N ALA A 239 -17.81 18.77 8.99
CA ALA A 239 -17.92 19.06 7.55
C ALA A 239 -17.41 20.47 7.14
N ARG A 240 -17.31 21.40 8.10
CA ARG A 240 -16.76 22.74 7.89
C ARG A 240 -15.26 22.86 8.15
N PHE A 241 -14.66 21.85 8.79
CA PHE A 241 -13.21 21.79 8.92
C PHE A 241 -12.61 21.56 7.53
N ASP A 242 -11.50 22.21 7.20
CA ASP A 242 -10.90 22.13 5.87
C ASP A 242 -11.88 22.51 4.76
N SER A 243 -12.59 23.63 4.96
CA SER A 243 -13.52 24.20 4.00
C SER A 243 -13.34 25.72 3.92
N PRO A 244 -13.47 26.32 2.72
CA PRO A 244 -13.52 27.77 2.58
C PRO A 244 -14.79 28.39 3.19
N ASP A 245 -15.81 27.58 3.48
CA ASP A 245 -17.11 28.03 4.00
C ASP A 245 -17.16 28.07 5.55
N ASP A 246 -16.01 28.02 6.21
CA ASP A 246 -15.88 28.08 7.67
C ASP A 246 -16.03 29.50 8.22
N ASP A 247 -17.22 30.08 8.04
CA ASP A 247 -17.56 31.47 8.35
C ASP A 247 -18.16 31.64 9.77
N PRO A 248 -17.91 32.78 10.47
CA PRO A 248 -18.45 33.03 11.81
C PRO A 248 -19.97 32.95 11.95
N ALA A 249 -20.73 33.23 10.88
CA ALA A 249 -22.20 33.12 10.94
C ALA A 249 -22.70 31.67 11.06
N ALA A 250 -21.86 30.68 10.75
CA ALA A 250 -22.20 29.27 10.90
C ALA A 250 -22.04 28.75 12.34
N VAL A 251 -21.33 29.50 13.19
CA VAL A 251 -21.02 29.10 14.58
C VAL A 251 -22.28 29.16 15.44
N ARG A 252 -22.65 28.02 16.03
CA ARG A 252 -23.75 27.92 16.99
C ARG A 252 -23.25 28.19 18.41
N PHE A 253 -23.20 29.47 18.77
CA PHE A 253 -22.74 29.91 20.08
C PHE A 253 -23.53 29.32 21.26
N ASP A 254 -24.82 29.01 21.10
CA ASP A 254 -25.61 28.41 22.18
C ASP A 254 -25.07 27.03 22.57
N TRP A 255 -24.82 26.16 21.59
CA TRP A 255 -24.30 24.81 21.83
C TRP A 255 -22.82 24.81 22.25
N LEU A 256 -22.03 25.75 21.71
CA LEU A 256 -20.67 25.95 22.20
C LEU A 256 -20.68 26.44 23.65
N GLY A 257 -21.58 27.35 24.00
CA GLY A 257 -21.78 27.87 25.35
C GLY A 257 -22.13 26.77 26.35
N ASP A 258 -23.04 25.85 25.99
CA ASP A 258 -23.38 24.69 26.81
C ASP A 258 -22.15 23.81 27.11
N GLN A 259 -21.29 23.59 26.12
CA GLN A 259 -20.07 22.81 26.28
C GLN A 259 -19.03 23.53 27.15
N VAL A 260 -18.84 24.84 26.95
CA VAL A 260 -17.92 25.65 27.75
C VAL A 260 -18.39 25.75 29.19
N ALA A 261 -19.69 25.89 29.43
CA ALA A 261 -20.27 25.91 30.77
C ALA A 261 -20.03 24.59 31.52
N LEU A 262 -20.16 23.45 30.84
CA LEU A 262 -19.81 22.14 31.41
C LEU A 262 -18.32 22.08 31.78
N LEU A 263 -17.42 22.54 30.91
CA LEU A 263 -15.99 22.59 31.18
C LEU A 263 -15.66 23.51 32.37
N GLN A 264 -16.28 24.69 32.45
CA GLN A 264 -16.13 25.63 33.56
C GLN A 264 -16.68 25.08 34.90
N GLY A 265 -17.72 24.24 34.84
CA GLY A 265 -18.27 23.58 36.03
C GLY A 265 -17.42 22.40 36.52
N VAL A 266 -16.76 21.68 35.62
CA VAL A 266 -16.08 20.40 35.93
C VAL A 266 -14.57 20.56 36.10
N LEU A 267 -13.88 21.27 35.19
CA LEU A 267 -12.41 21.34 35.20
C LEU A 267 -11.85 22.04 36.43
N PRO A 268 -12.35 23.22 36.88
CA PRO A 268 -11.86 23.83 38.10
C PRO A 268 -12.03 22.94 39.32
N ALA A 269 -13.16 22.24 39.44
CA ALA A 269 -13.41 21.32 40.53
C ALA A 269 -12.46 20.11 40.52
N LEU A 270 -12.16 19.58 39.33
CA LEU A 270 -11.17 18.51 39.16
C LEU A 270 -9.75 18.98 39.50
N ILE A 271 -9.37 20.18 39.07
CA ILE A 271 -8.04 20.77 39.32
C ILE A 271 -7.86 21.13 40.80
N ASP A 272 -8.90 21.56 41.50
CA ASP A 272 -8.85 21.92 42.93
C ASP A 272 -8.99 20.72 43.88
N ASP A 273 -9.17 19.51 43.36
CA ASP A 273 -9.40 18.29 44.15
C ASP A 273 -8.11 17.85 44.86
N PRO A 274 -8.01 17.99 46.20
CA PRO A 274 -6.79 17.67 46.93
C PRO A 274 -6.52 16.16 46.98
N GLU A 275 -7.51 15.32 46.67
CA GLU A 275 -7.43 13.86 46.72
C GLU A 275 -7.14 13.22 45.35
N LEU A 276 -6.66 14.01 44.37
CA LEU A 276 -6.20 13.46 43.09
C LEU A 276 -5.11 12.41 43.33
N GLU A 277 -5.35 11.21 42.83
CA GLU A 277 -4.44 10.09 42.98
C GLU A 277 -3.09 10.41 42.31
N PRO A 278 -1.93 10.06 42.91
CA PRO A 278 -0.67 10.08 42.19
C PRO A 278 -0.65 8.97 41.15
N TRP A 279 -0.24 9.29 39.93
CA TRP A 279 -0.02 8.31 38.87
C TRP A 279 1.35 8.56 38.22
N ALA A 280 2.03 7.47 37.88
CA ALA A 280 3.29 7.54 37.17
C ALA A 280 3.07 7.91 35.71
N TRP A 281 4.12 8.44 35.09
CA TRP A 281 4.19 8.54 33.64
C TRP A 281 4.20 7.14 33.02
N GLY A 282 3.60 7.04 31.84
CA GLY A 282 3.63 5.82 31.03
C GLY A 282 4.96 5.65 30.29
N ASN A 283 5.00 4.64 29.41
CA ASN A 283 6.13 4.44 28.53
C ASN A 283 6.24 5.61 27.55
N ASP A 284 7.46 6.12 27.41
CA ASP A 284 7.79 7.12 26.40
C ASP A 284 7.99 6.44 25.03
N ALA A 285 7.07 6.72 24.12
CA ALA A 285 7.07 6.25 22.73
C ALA A 285 7.28 7.42 21.75
N PHE A 286 7.76 8.57 22.22
CA PHE A 286 8.02 9.74 21.39
C PHE A 286 9.39 9.63 20.71
N GLY A 287 9.40 9.28 19.43
CA GLY A 287 10.60 9.13 18.63
C GLY A 287 10.85 10.31 17.68
N THR A 288 12.11 10.45 17.26
CA THR A 288 12.55 11.43 16.27
C THR A 288 13.29 10.72 15.14
N ILE A 289 12.93 11.04 13.90
CA ILE A 289 13.71 10.64 12.71
C ILE A 289 14.56 11.82 12.27
N GLY A 290 15.87 11.72 12.45
CA GLY A 290 16.85 12.65 11.91
C GLY A 290 17.44 12.15 10.59
N GLY A 291 18.22 12.98 9.92
CA GLY A 291 18.92 12.51 8.73
C GLY A 291 19.49 13.60 7.85
N GLU A 292 20.03 13.17 6.71
CA GLU A 292 20.54 14.04 5.66
C GLU A 292 19.94 13.67 4.31
N VAL A 293 19.59 14.68 3.51
CA VAL A 293 19.22 14.53 2.11
C VAL A 293 20.42 14.93 1.26
N VAL A 294 20.91 13.99 0.47
CA VAL A 294 22.15 14.14 -0.29
C VAL A 294 21.97 13.68 -1.74
N HIS A 295 22.90 14.06 -2.61
CA HIS A 295 23.01 13.57 -3.97
C HIS A 295 24.47 13.32 -4.34
N TYR A 296 24.68 12.62 -5.47
CA TYR A 296 26.02 12.35 -5.97
C TYR A 296 26.64 13.58 -6.63
N GLY A 297 27.82 13.98 -6.17
CA GLY A 297 28.67 14.92 -6.91
C GLY A 297 29.17 14.33 -8.23
N PRO A 298 29.54 15.16 -9.23
CA PRO A 298 29.93 14.71 -10.58
C PRO A 298 31.09 13.69 -10.66
N ARG A 299 31.88 13.52 -9.60
CA ARG A 299 33.00 12.57 -9.50
C ARG A 299 33.05 11.83 -8.17
N SER A 300 31.97 11.87 -7.38
CA SER A 300 31.95 11.31 -6.04
C SER A 300 31.48 9.85 -6.07
N TYR A 301 32.15 8.98 -5.32
CA TYR A 301 31.77 7.56 -5.19
C TYR A 301 30.68 7.34 -4.12
N LEU A 302 30.54 8.28 -3.19
CA LEU A 302 29.51 8.32 -2.17
C LEU A 302 28.66 9.59 -2.37
N PRO A 303 27.38 9.57 -1.97
CA PRO A 303 26.56 10.77 -1.99
C PRO A 303 27.04 11.71 -0.87
N ASP A 304 27.66 12.82 -1.26
CA ASP A 304 28.42 13.72 -0.40
C ASP A 304 27.97 15.19 -0.49
N GLN A 305 27.06 15.51 -1.43
CA GLN A 305 26.56 16.88 -1.61
C GLN A 305 25.16 17.02 -1.01
N PRO A 306 24.90 18.07 -0.22
CA PRO A 306 23.59 18.30 0.36
C PRO A 306 22.57 18.73 -0.68
N THR A 307 21.36 18.20 -0.58
CA THR A 307 20.19 18.69 -1.34
C THR A 307 19.47 19.72 -0.49
N VAL A 308 19.96 20.96 -0.55
CA VAL A 308 19.46 22.11 0.24
C VAL A 308 17.97 22.36 -0.02
N GLY A 309 17.21 22.59 1.05
CA GLY A 309 15.79 22.93 0.98
C GLY A 309 14.88 21.79 0.50
N ALA A 310 15.38 20.55 0.48
CA ALA A 310 14.56 19.39 0.14
C ALA A 310 13.43 19.22 1.16
N LEU A 311 12.20 19.04 0.66
CA LEU A 311 11.05 18.70 1.49
C LEU A 311 11.06 17.20 1.76
N VAL A 312 11.25 16.85 3.03
CA VAL A 312 11.22 15.48 3.53
C VAL A 312 9.83 15.18 4.07
N ARG A 313 9.27 14.05 3.64
CA ARG A 313 7.94 13.58 3.98
C ARG A 313 8.04 12.21 4.63
N LEU A 314 7.49 12.04 5.82
CA LEU A 314 7.10 10.72 6.32
C LEU A 314 5.67 10.50 5.89
N ARG A 315 5.49 9.60 4.92
CA ARG A 315 4.23 9.43 4.24
C ARG A 315 3.28 8.56 5.07
N LEU A 316 2.20 9.12 5.60
CA LEU A 316 1.11 8.42 6.28
C LEU A 316 -0.16 8.52 5.45
N ARG A 317 -0.83 7.39 5.18
CA ARG A 317 -2.02 7.42 4.32
C ARG A 317 -3.31 7.68 5.08
N HIS A 318 -3.73 8.94 5.05
CA HIS A 318 -5.11 9.42 5.03
C HIS A 318 -5.12 10.75 4.27
N PRO A 319 -6.07 11.03 3.36
CA PRO A 319 -6.08 12.32 2.66
C PRO A 319 -6.26 13.48 3.66
N THR A 320 -7.09 13.26 4.68
CA THR A 320 -7.37 14.16 5.78
C THR A 320 -8.01 13.36 6.93
N LEU A 321 -7.75 13.76 8.17
CA LEU A 321 -8.38 13.21 9.38
C LEU A 321 -9.09 14.36 10.10
N ALA A 322 -10.37 14.59 9.76
CA ALA A 322 -11.15 15.74 10.23
C ALA A 322 -10.45 17.10 9.97
N GLY A 323 -9.83 17.24 8.80
CA GLY A 323 -9.06 18.42 8.40
C GLY A 323 -7.55 18.27 8.58
N VAL A 324 -7.10 17.42 9.51
CA VAL A 324 -5.66 17.26 9.78
C VAL A 324 -4.98 16.49 8.66
N ARG A 325 -3.91 17.06 8.10
CA ARG A 325 -3.01 16.35 7.17
C ARG A 325 -2.12 15.41 8.00
N PRO A 326 -2.17 14.08 7.77
CA PRO A 326 -1.47 13.11 8.62
C PRO A 326 0.01 12.93 8.27
N ASP A 327 0.44 13.34 7.08
CA ASP A 327 1.85 13.25 6.70
C ASP A 327 2.70 14.14 7.58
N PHE A 328 3.87 13.64 8.00
CA PHE A 328 4.87 14.51 8.61
C PHE A 328 5.71 15.16 7.51
N TRP A 329 6.05 16.43 7.72
CA TRP A 329 6.90 17.20 6.82
C TRP A 329 8.03 17.85 7.60
N ALA A 330 9.21 17.91 6.99
CA ALA A 330 10.35 18.72 7.41
C ALA A 330 11.06 19.28 6.17
N ALA A 331 11.74 20.41 6.31
CA ALA A 331 12.64 20.92 5.29
C ALA A 331 14.09 20.60 5.67
N ALA A 332 14.91 20.24 4.69
CA ALA A 332 16.34 20.08 4.87
C ALA A 332 17.05 21.44 4.91
N ASP A 333 17.95 21.64 5.87
CA ASP A 333 18.75 22.85 6.01
C ASP A 333 19.83 23.00 4.91
N ASP A 334 20.65 24.05 4.99
CA ASP A 334 21.75 24.31 4.04
C ASP A 334 22.83 23.21 4.02
N SER A 335 22.87 22.36 5.05
CA SER A 335 23.72 21.18 5.12
C SER A 335 23.00 19.88 4.72
N GLY A 336 21.75 19.98 4.26
CA GLY A 336 20.91 18.85 3.88
C GLY A 336 20.30 18.12 5.07
N ARG A 337 20.46 18.60 6.31
CA ARG A 337 19.96 17.93 7.51
C ARG A 337 18.50 18.22 7.78
N PHE A 338 17.78 17.23 8.28
CA PHE A 338 16.38 17.37 8.70
C PHE A 338 16.10 16.61 10.00
N ALA A 339 14.98 16.96 10.66
CA ALA A 339 14.47 16.23 11.81
C ALA A 339 12.93 16.21 11.81
N ILE A 340 12.34 15.04 12.08
CA ILE A 340 10.91 14.82 12.21
C ILE A 340 10.63 14.25 13.61
N PRO A 341 10.24 15.09 14.59
CA PRO A 341 9.90 14.63 15.94
C PRO A 341 8.47 14.09 16.01
N GLY A 342 8.16 13.28 17.02
CA GLY A 342 6.82 12.79 17.33
C GLY A 342 6.34 11.63 16.47
N VAL A 343 7.29 10.84 15.96
CA VAL A 343 7.04 9.54 15.32
C VAL A 343 7.02 8.47 16.39
N GLU A 344 6.08 7.53 16.35
CA GLU A 344 6.01 6.50 17.40
C GLU A 344 7.21 5.55 17.36
N SER A 345 7.83 5.32 18.51
CA SER A 345 9.01 4.45 18.68
C SER A 345 8.84 3.40 19.77
N GLY A 346 9.69 2.36 19.74
CA GLY A 346 9.81 1.40 20.84
C GLY A 346 8.57 0.51 21.06
N ILE A 347 7.84 0.22 19.99
CA ILE A 347 6.59 -0.58 20.05
C ILE A 347 6.91 -2.06 19.86
N ILE A 348 6.24 -2.94 20.61
CA ILE A 348 6.29 -4.38 20.32
C ILE A 348 5.67 -4.61 18.93
N TYR A 349 6.44 -5.19 18.01
CA TYR A 349 6.12 -5.31 16.57
C TYR A 349 6.12 -3.98 15.81
N THR A 350 7.12 -3.11 16.04
CA THR A 350 7.37 -1.94 15.20
C THR A 350 7.40 -2.36 13.74
N LYS A 351 6.49 -1.78 12.97
CA LYS A 351 6.51 -1.88 11.51
C LYS A 351 7.17 -0.62 10.96
N PRO A 352 7.84 -0.73 9.81
CA PRO A 352 8.61 0.38 9.31
C PRO A 352 7.73 1.50 8.73
N VAL A 353 8.27 2.71 8.73
CA VAL A 353 7.68 3.92 8.10
C VAL A 353 8.46 4.30 6.85
N ARG A 354 7.78 4.88 5.85
CA ARG A 354 8.42 5.31 4.59
C ARG A 354 8.70 6.80 4.54
N LEU A 355 9.93 7.18 4.19
CA LEU A 355 10.35 8.56 3.94
C LEU A 355 10.53 8.83 2.44
N GLU A 356 10.21 10.04 2.02
CA GLU A 356 10.43 10.55 0.67
C GLU A 356 11.06 11.95 0.78
N ALA A 357 11.96 12.34 -0.12
CA ALA A 357 12.54 13.69 -0.15
C ALA A 357 12.50 14.28 -1.56
N TYR A 358 12.02 15.51 -1.69
CA TYR A 358 11.86 16.19 -2.98
C TYR A 358 12.40 17.62 -2.93
N ARG A 359 13.24 17.99 -3.90
CA ARG A 359 13.56 19.41 -4.13
C ARG A 359 12.56 19.98 -5.11
N LEU A 360 12.05 21.16 -4.81
CA LEU A 360 11.11 21.88 -5.65
C LEU A 360 11.78 23.10 -6.29
N ASP A 361 11.42 23.39 -7.53
CA ASP A 361 11.72 24.65 -8.17
C ASP A 361 10.92 25.79 -7.52
N ALA A 362 11.59 26.84 -7.07
CA ALA A 362 10.95 27.92 -6.31
C ALA A 362 9.94 28.75 -7.15
N GLU A 363 10.14 28.84 -8.46
CA GLU A 363 9.26 29.62 -9.33
C GLU A 363 8.01 28.83 -9.73
N THR A 364 8.21 27.60 -10.19
CA THR A 364 7.20 26.74 -10.82
C THR A 364 6.55 25.75 -9.86
N GLY A 365 7.20 25.42 -8.73
CA GLY A 365 6.77 24.36 -7.81
C GLY A 365 6.96 22.94 -8.35
N ALA A 366 7.62 22.78 -9.50
CA ALA A 366 7.90 21.47 -10.08
C ALA A 366 8.98 20.75 -9.29
N VAL A 367 8.85 19.42 -9.15
CA VAL A 367 9.92 18.59 -8.58
C VAL A 367 11.15 18.63 -9.50
N THR A 368 12.29 19.02 -8.96
CA THR A 368 13.60 19.02 -9.64
C THR A 368 14.45 17.82 -9.27
N ASP A 369 14.29 17.33 -8.04
CA ASP A 369 15.06 16.22 -7.50
C ASP A 369 14.11 15.33 -6.72
N ALA A 370 14.27 14.02 -6.91
CA ALA A 370 13.43 13.00 -6.28
C ALA A 370 14.31 11.87 -5.74
N PRO A 371 13.79 10.99 -4.86
CA PRO A 371 14.54 9.87 -4.34
C PRO A 371 14.97 8.92 -5.47
N ASP A 372 16.24 8.52 -5.46
CA ASP A 372 16.77 7.56 -6.42
C ASP A 372 16.44 6.13 -5.97
N TRP A 373 15.61 5.42 -6.73
CA TRP A 373 15.26 3.99 -6.58
C TRP A 373 16.19 3.07 -7.38
N GLY A 374 17.12 3.64 -8.13
CA GLY A 374 18.10 2.95 -8.94
C GLY A 374 19.17 2.22 -8.13
N ILE A 375 20.18 1.70 -8.83
CA ILE A 375 21.23 0.85 -8.26
C ILE A 375 22.07 1.61 -7.22
N ASN A 376 22.20 2.93 -7.36
CA ASN A 376 23.02 3.76 -6.46
C ASN A 376 22.24 4.43 -5.32
N GLY A 377 20.90 4.45 -5.39
CA GLY A 377 20.03 4.91 -4.32
C GLY A 377 19.46 3.75 -3.50
N GLU A 378 18.13 3.62 -3.47
CA GLU A 378 17.37 2.70 -2.59
C GLU A 378 17.81 1.23 -2.72
N ARG A 379 18.25 0.77 -3.90
CA ARG A 379 18.60 -0.64 -4.12
C ARG A 379 19.99 -1.06 -3.64
N LYS A 380 20.89 -0.11 -3.33
CA LYS A 380 22.29 -0.43 -3.04
C LYS A 380 22.52 -1.06 -1.67
N LEU A 381 21.64 -0.84 -0.69
CA LEU A 381 22.01 -1.06 0.72
C LEU A 381 20.88 -1.63 1.59
N PRO A 382 21.08 -2.78 2.26
CA PRO A 382 20.27 -3.14 3.41
C PRO A 382 20.52 -2.11 4.53
N GLY A 383 19.47 -1.46 5.05
CA GLY A 383 19.58 -0.46 6.13
C GLY A 383 19.73 1.01 5.70
N ARG A 384 19.68 1.32 4.40
CA ARG A 384 19.46 2.70 3.88
C ARG A 384 18.23 2.78 2.98
N ALA A 385 17.22 2.00 3.35
CA ALA A 385 15.95 2.03 2.67
C ALA A 385 15.30 3.39 2.95
N LEU A 386 14.43 3.85 2.06
CA LEU A 386 13.44 4.89 2.35
C LEU A 386 12.47 4.47 3.48
N THR A 387 12.87 3.54 4.34
CA THR A 387 12.07 2.71 5.22
C THR A 387 12.85 2.55 6.52
N VAL A 388 12.33 3.09 7.62
CA VAL A 388 12.95 3.05 8.95
C VAL A 388 12.05 2.28 9.88
N THR A 389 12.62 1.33 10.63
CA THR A 389 11.92 0.69 11.75
C THR A 389 12.28 1.47 13.01
N MET A 390 11.30 2.16 13.60
CA MET A 390 11.45 2.99 14.81
C MET A 390 11.68 2.15 16.08
N ASP A 391 12.76 1.37 16.10
CA ASP A 391 13.12 0.51 17.24
C ASP A 391 13.76 1.31 18.38
N SER A 392 14.33 2.48 18.07
CA SER A 392 14.94 3.39 19.03
C SER A 392 14.19 4.72 19.10
N ALA A 393 14.46 5.53 20.14
CA ALA A 393 13.87 6.86 20.28
C ALA A 393 14.43 7.87 19.24
N GLU A 394 15.60 7.59 18.68
CA GLU A 394 16.27 8.44 17.69
C GLU A 394 16.91 7.59 16.61
N ASP A 395 16.34 7.63 15.41
CA ASP A 395 16.90 6.95 14.24
C ASP A 395 17.34 7.99 13.20
N GLU A 396 18.46 7.73 12.53
CA GLU A 396 18.98 8.57 11.45
C GLU A 396 18.87 7.86 10.10
N VAL A 397 18.46 8.60 9.07
CA VAL A 397 18.35 8.09 7.69
C VAL A 397 19.03 9.02 6.70
N GLN A 398 19.77 8.45 5.76
CA GLN A 398 20.33 9.19 4.63
C GLN A 398 19.46 8.95 3.39
N ILE A 399 18.86 10.01 2.85
CA ILE A 399 18.03 9.94 1.64
C ILE A 399 18.85 10.41 0.44
N VAL A 400 19.06 9.52 -0.52
CA VAL A 400 19.77 9.84 -1.77
C VAL A 400 18.78 10.31 -2.82
N THR A 401 18.98 11.54 -3.29
CA THR A 401 18.20 12.17 -4.36
C THR A 401 19.03 12.30 -5.63
N ALA A 402 18.35 12.44 -6.76
CA ALA A 402 18.94 12.71 -8.05
C ALA A 402 18.09 13.72 -8.84
N PRO A 403 18.68 14.46 -9.80
CA PRO A 403 17.96 15.37 -10.66
C PRO A 403 17.02 14.59 -11.58
N LEU A 404 15.74 14.55 -11.22
CA LEU A 404 14.72 13.73 -11.88
C LEU A 404 13.45 14.55 -12.09
N ARG A 405 12.79 14.31 -13.22
CA ARG A 405 11.53 14.96 -13.59
C ARG A 405 10.39 13.96 -13.53
N GLY A 406 9.30 14.38 -12.89
CA GLY A 406 8.13 13.56 -12.66
C GLY A 406 7.17 13.55 -13.86
N THR A 407 6.72 12.36 -14.23
CA THR A 407 5.61 12.16 -15.16
C THR A 407 4.44 11.50 -14.44
N THR A 408 3.32 12.22 -14.30
CA THR A 408 2.11 11.73 -13.63
C THR A 408 1.30 10.79 -14.52
N LEU A 409 0.88 9.66 -13.95
CA LEU A 409 -0.03 8.65 -14.51
C LEU A 409 -1.36 8.69 -13.76
N PHE A 410 -2.47 8.67 -14.48
CA PHE A 410 -3.82 8.71 -13.89
C PHE A 410 -4.57 7.41 -14.15
N GLY A 411 -5.42 6.98 -13.22
CA GLY A 411 -6.26 5.81 -13.41
C GLY A 411 -5.47 4.51 -13.53
N ILE A 412 -4.41 4.34 -12.72
CA ILE A 412 -3.62 3.10 -12.64
C ILE A 412 -4.35 2.00 -11.85
N PHE A 413 -5.62 1.78 -12.19
CA PHE A 413 -6.54 0.82 -11.59
C PHE A 413 -6.85 -0.29 -12.58
N ASP A 414 -6.48 -1.53 -12.26
CA ASP A 414 -6.70 -2.69 -13.13
C ASP A 414 -8.20 -3.04 -13.20
N PRO A 415 -8.88 -2.77 -14.34
CA PRO A 415 -10.33 -2.95 -14.47
C PRO A 415 -10.75 -4.42 -14.45
N ARG A 416 -9.80 -5.35 -14.58
CA ARG A 416 -10.07 -6.78 -14.59
C ARG A 416 -10.08 -7.37 -13.19
N ASN A 417 -9.14 -6.97 -12.35
CA ASN A 417 -8.99 -7.50 -10.99
C ASN A 417 -9.50 -6.54 -9.91
N LEU A 418 -9.97 -5.36 -10.29
CA LEU A 418 -10.53 -4.33 -9.42
C LEU A 418 -9.56 -3.88 -8.32
N LEU A 419 -8.29 -3.70 -8.69
CA LEU A 419 -7.22 -3.32 -7.78
C LEU A 419 -6.34 -2.25 -8.41
N THR A 420 -6.01 -1.22 -7.64
CA THR A 420 -4.96 -0.26 -7.98
C THR A 420 -3.60 -0.94 -8.05
N LEU A 421 -2.80 -0.56 -9.04
CA LEU A 421 -1.47 -1.10 -9.30
C LEU A 421 -0.44 -0.43 -8.38
N GLU A 422 0.22 -1.22 -7.54
CA GLU A 422 1.18 -0.74 -6.54
C GLU A 422 2.65 -0.97 -6.88
N ARG A 423 2.98 -1.64 -7.99
CA ARG A 423 4.37 -1.86 -8.42
C ARG A 423 4.62 -1.31 -9.81
N VAL A 424 5.75 -0.62 -9.97
CA VAL A 424 6.23 -0.10 -11.25
C VAL A 424 7.61 -0.67 -11.57
N GLN A 425 7.83 -0.96 -12.85
CA GLN A 425 9.13 -1.19 -13.45
C GLN A 425 9.30 -0.15 -14.56
N ALA A 426 10.24 0.77 -14.36
CA ALA A 426 10.67 1.72 -15.39
C ALA A 426 11.68 1.02 -16.31
N ILE A 427 11.61 1.32 -17.60
CA ILE A 427 12.51 0.80 -18.63
C ILE A 427 12.98 1.99 -19.46
N ASP A 428 14.28 2.15 -19.63
CA ASP A 428 14.87 3.09 -20.59
C ASP A 428 14.51 2.63 -22.00
N ALA A 429 13.88 3.50 -22.79
CA ALA A 429 13.35 3.14 -24.09
C ALA A 429 14.41 2.90 -25.16
N VAL A 430 15.66 3.36 -24.96
CA VAL A 430 16.78 3.18 -25.89
C VAL A 430 17.59 1.95 -25.52
N LEU A 431 17.88 1.77 -24.23
CA LEU A 431 18.68 0.65 -23.74
C LEU A 431 17.85 -0.63 -23.55
N GLU A 432 16.52 -0.53 -23.54
CA GLU A 432 15.58 -1.63 -23.24
C GLU A 432 15.92 -2.36 -21.93
N ALA A 433 16.42 -1.58 -20.98
CA ALA A 433 16.89 -2.04 -19.68
C ALA A 433 16.35 -1.11 -18.60
N GLU A 434 16.44 -1.53 -17.35
CA GLU A 434 16.09 -0.66 -16.23
C GLU A 434 17.05 0.55 -16.16
N PRO A 435 16.55 1.79 -15.99
CA PRO A 435 17.39 2.96 -15.85
C PRO A 435 18.31 2.86 -14.63
N VAL A 436 19.53 3.41 -14.75
CA VAL A 436 20.51 3.43 -13.63
C VAL A 436 20.00 4.29 -12.47
N VAL A 437 19.31 5.38 -12.80
CA VAL A 437 18.73 6.35 -11.86
C VAL A 437 17.29 6.59 -12.27
N TYR A 438 16.35 6.33 -11.36
CA TYR A 438 14.94 6.61 -11.54
C TYR A 438 14.27 6.67 -10.18
N GLY A 439 13.02 7.12 -10.10
CA GLY A 439 12.24 7.06 -8.87
C GLY A 439 10.76 6.89 -9.16
N ALA A 440 9.96 6.68 -8.12
CA ALA A 440 8.52 6.76 -8.25
C ALA A 440 7.85 7.25 -6.97
N CYS A 441 6.64 7.77 -7.10
CA CYS A 441 5.69 7.92 -6.00
C CYS A 441 4.43 7.15 -6.40
N LEU A 442 4.21 5.99 -5.79
CA LEU A 442 3.11 5.08 -6.14
C LEU A 442 1.94 5.22 -5.16
N PRO A 443 0.72 4.80 -5.54
CA PRO A 443 -0.41 4.70 -4.61
C PRO A 443 -0.08 3.86 -3.40
N LEU A 444 -0.53 4.29 -2.22
CA LEU A 444 -0.49 3.45 -1.03
C LEU A 444 -1.71 2.53 -1.04
N THR A 445 -1.61 1.35 -1.62
CA THR A 445 -2.71 0.37 -1.61
C THR A 445 -2.86 -0.30 -0.24
N ALA A 446 -3.94 -1.04 -0.01
CA ALA A 446 -4.13 -1.76 1.26
C ALA A 446 -2.94 -2.69 1.64
N PRO A 447 -2.32 -3.45 0.70
CA PRO A 447 -1.07 -4.18 0.97
C PRO A 447 0.10 -3.30 1.41
N GLU A 448 0.33 -2.16 0.75
CA GLU A 448 1.38 -1.21 1.14
C GLU A 448 1.13 -0.64 2.54
N MET A 449 -0.12 -0.32 2.86
CA MET A 449 -0.51 0.14 4.20
C MET A 449 -0.31 -0.91 5.28
N GLU A 450 -0.60 -2.17 4.98
CA GLU A 450 -0.33 -3.28 5.90
C GLU A 450 1.18 -3.44 6.14
N LEU A 451 1.99 -3.30 5.10
CA LEU A 451 3.46 -3.42 5.18
C LEU A 451 4.07 -2.31 6.05
N PHE A 452 3.69 -1.05 5.80
CA PHE A 452 4.24 0.12 6.48
C PHE A 452 3.38 0.61 7.66
N SER A 453 2.50 -0.27 8.18
CA SER A 453 1.69 -0.02 9.38
C SER A 453 0.75 1.17 9.34
N TYR A 454 0.42 1.70 8.17
CA TYR A 454 -0.53 2.79 8.07
C TYR A 454 -1.90 2.31 8.55
N VAL A 455 -2.51 3.07 9.46
CA VAL A 455 -3.85 2.73 9.94
C VAL A 455 -4.83 2.96 8.79
N ASN A 456 -5.26 1.91 8.09
CA ASN A 456 -6.27 2.07 7.04
C ASN A 456 -7.68 2.12 7.67
N ARG A 457 -8.22 3.31 7.92
CA ARG A 457 -9.59 3.45 8.46
C ARG A 457 -10.69 3.44 7.41
N VAL A 458 -10.35 3.75 6.15
CA VAL A 458 -11.28 3.73 5.02
C VAL A 458 -10.67 2.82 3.94
N GLY A 459 -10.87 1.51 4.13
CA GLY A 459 -10.26 0.47 3.30
C GLY A 459 -10.51 0.60 1.80
N SER A 460 -11.60 1.28 1.43
CA SER A 460 -12.03 1.46 0.04
C SER A 460 -11.38 2.64 -0.67
N TRP A 461 -10.83 3.62 0.04
CA TRP A 461 -10.38 4.83 -0.62
C TRP A 461 -8.95 4.66 -1.12
N THR A 462 -8.71 4.65 -2.43
CA THR A 462 -7.36 4.58 -3.00
C THR A 462 -7.22 5.60 -4.12
N GLU A 463 -6.20 6.46 -4.05
CA GLU A 463 -5.88 7.36 -5.16
C GLU A 463 -5.17 6.58 -6.28
N PRO A 464 -5.79 6.35 -7.46
CA PRO A 464 -5.20 5.55 -8.52
C PRO A 464 -4.25 6.42 -9.37
N VAL A 465 -3.31 7.10 -8.72
CA VAL A 465 -2.37 8.05 -9.35
C VAL A 465 -0.95 7.69 -8.94
N GLY A 466 -0.05 7.65 -9.93
CA GLY A 466 1.38 7.43 -9.70
C GLY A 466 2.21 8.49 -10.40
N VAL A 467 3.41 8.75 -9.89
CA VAL A 467 4.41 9.59 -10.56
C VAL A 467 5.66 8.76 -10.80
N ILE A 468 6.16 8.75 -12.03
CA ILE A 468 7.44 8.13 -12.39
C ILE A 468 8.46 9.25 -12.58
N PHE A 469 9.58 9.16 -11.89
CA PHE A 469 10.69 10.10 -11.96
C PHE A 469 11.83 9.50 -12.78
N THR A 470 12.27 10.20 -13.82
CA THR A 470 13.34 9.76 -14.74
C THR A 470 14.22 10.96 -15.10
N GLN A 471 15.40 10.73 -15.69
CA GLN A 471 16.29 11.84 -15.99
C GLN A 471 15.69 12.74 -17.07
N PRO A 472 15.95 14.05 -17.04
CA PRO A 472 15.63 14.93 -18.16
C PRO A 472 16.20 14.36 -19.47
N SER A 473 15.55 14.61 -20.60
CA SER A 473 15.91 14.11 -21.94
C SER A 473 15.84 12.60 -22.20
N GLU A 474 15.65 11.77 -21.17
CA GLU A 474 15.40 10.34 -21.36
C GLU A 474 13.98 10.06 -21.86
N ARG A 475 13.78 8.88 -22.43
CA ARG A 475 12.45 8.34 -22.73
C ARG A 475 12.28 7.06 -21.95
N PHE A 476 11.11 6.90 -21.33
CA PHE A 476 10.83 5.74 -20.51
C PHE A 476 9.62 4.97 -21.01
N LYS A 477 9.64 3.66 -20.77
CA LYS A 477 8.47 2.77 -20.79
C LYS A 477 8.16 2.37 -19.36
N ALA A 478 6.91 2.04 -19.08
CA ALA A 478 6.50 1.61 -17.74
C ALA A 478 5.67 0.34 -17.81
N VAL A 479 5.98 -0.59 -16.90
CA VAL A 479 5.20 -1.80 -16.66
C VAL A 479 4.73 -1.77 -15.22
N MET A 480 3.44 -2.00 -14.99
CA MET A 480 2.90 -2.08 -13.63
C MET A 480 2.18 -3.41 -13.35
N ALA A 481 2.24 -3.80 -12.08
CA ALA A 481 1.72 -5.05 -11.56
C ALA A 481 1.12 -4.86 -10.15
N THR A 482 0.40 -5.87 -9.66
CA THR A 482 -0.07 -5.93 -8.26
C THR A 482 0.59 -7.08 -7.50
N GLY A 483 0.49 -7.05 -6.18
CA GLY A 483 0.84 -8.13 -5.26
C GLY A 483 2.32 -8.21 -4.89
N ARG A 484 2.60 -8.93 -3.79
CA ARG A 484 3.93 -9.03 -3.15
C ARG A 484 5.06 -9.42 -4.10
N TYR A 485 4.78 -10.29 -5.06
CA TYR A 485 5.78 -10.80 -6.01
C TYR A 485 5.79 -10.06 -7.36
N GLY A 486 4.96 -9.02 -7.54
CA GLY A 486 4.88 -8.29 -8.81
C GLY A 486 4.52 -9.16 -10.01
N LEU A 487 3.67 -10.16 -9.79
CA LEU A 487 3.36 -11.15 -10.82
C LEU A 487 2.21 -10.66 -11.71
N GLY A 488 2.46 -10.75 -13.02
CA GLY A 488 1.52 -10.36 -14.06
C GLY A 488 1.73 -8.92 -14.50
N ARG A 489 2.08 -8.73 -15.78
CA ARG A 489 2.16 -7.42 -16.43
C ARG A 489 0.74 -6.97 -16.75
N ARG A 490 0.23 -6.00 -16.00
CA ARG A 490 -1.20 -5.61 -16.07
C ARG A 490 -1.42 -4.28 -16.77
N LEU A 491 -0.43 -3.40 -16.70
CA LEU A 491 -0.39 -2.13 -17.38
C LEU A 491 0.94 -2.05 -18.13
N LEU A 492 0.87 -1.73 -19.42
CA LEU A 492 2.02 -1.46 -20.27
C LEU A 492 1.86 -0.06 -20.86
N LEU A 493 2.85 0.80 -20.63
CA LEU A 493 3.01 2.10 -21.27
C LEU A 493 4.29 2.03 -22.10
N LEU A 494 4.13 1.85 -23.40
CA LEU A 494 5.21 1.62 -24.35
C LEU A 494 5.31 2.74 -25.38
N ASN A 495 4.21 3.44 -25.66
CA ASN A 495 4.06 4.34 -26.80
C ASN A 495 4.33 3.57 -28.11
N GLY A 496 3.59 2.47 -28.28
CA GLY A 496 3.65 1.53 -29.40
C GLY A 496 2.94 2.04 -30.64
N THR A 497 3.47 1.71 -31.80
CA THR A 497 2.83 1.92 -33.11
C THR A 497 2.81 0.59 -33.86
N GLU A 498 2.05 0.50 -34.96
CA GLU A 498 2.05 -0.71 -35.79
C GLU A 498 3.45 -1.04 -36.34
N ASP A 499 4.24 0.00 -36.65
CA ASP A 499 5.62 -0.14 -37.15
C ASP A 499 6.61 -0.53 -36.04
N GLU A 500 6.43 0.01 -34.82
CA GLU A 500 7.25 -0.29 -33.65
C GLU A 500 6.35 -0.74 -32.47
N PRO A 501 5.90 -2.02 -32.44
CA PRO A 501 4.99 -2.52 -31.43
C PRO A 501 5.61 -2.62 -30.03
N SER A 502 6.94 -2.67 -29.95
CA SER A 502 7.67 -2.62 -28.68
C SER A 502 7.65 -1.22 -28.04
N GLY A 503 7.28 -0.22 -28.85
CA GLY A 503 7.12 1.17 -28.48
C GLY A 503 8.43 1.93 -28.38
N VAL A 504 8.34 3.25 -28.53
CA VAL A 504 9.51 4.15 -28.51
C VAL A 504 9.68 4.88 -27.17
N GLY A 505 8.79 4.62 -26.21
CA GLY A 505 8.75 5.27 -24.91
C GLY A 505 8.13 6.67 -24.91
N TYR A 506 7.93 7.20 -23.71
CA TYR A 506 7.38 8.53 -23.44
C TYR A 506 8.50 9.49 -23.04
N ALA A 507 8.49 10.69 -23.61
CA ALA A 507 9.46 11.74 -23.27
C ALA A 507 9.09 12.41 -21.94
N VAL A 508 10.11 12.68 -21.13
CA VAL A 508 9.96 13.23 -19.78
C VAL A 508 9.76 14.76 -19.80
N ASP A 509 10.46 15.46 -20.70
CA ASP A 509 10.48 16.94 -20.78
C ASP A 509 9.17 17.58 -21.31
N GLY A 510 8.10 16.79 -21.42
CA GLY A 510 6.78 17.24 -21.85
C GLY A 510 5.99 17.95 -20.75
N LYS A 511 4.67 17.77 -20.75
CA LYS A 511 3.75 18.39 -19.76
C LYS A 511 3.87 17.80 -18.33
N GLY A 512 4.84 16.93 -18.07
CA GLY A 512 4.99 16.19 -16.80
C GLY A 512 3.82 15.26 -16.49
N ARG A 513 3.00 14.89 -17.49
CA ARG A 513 1.81 14.05 -17.31
C ARG A 513 1.46 13.31 -18.59
N ILE A 514 0.99 12.07 -18.43
CA ILE A 514 0.40 11.28 -19.52
C ILE A 514 -1.11 11.39 -19.39
N VAL A 515 -1.72 12.21 -20.25
CA VAL A 515 -3.19 12.31 -20.34
C VAL A 515 -3.77 11.05 -20.94
N GLU A 516 -5.02 10.72 -20.58
CA GLU A 516 -5.74 9.56 -21.11
C GLU A 516 -4.98 8.24 -20.90
N THR A 517 -4.30 8.12 -19.76
CA THR A 517 -3.43 6.97 -19.46
C THR A 517 -4.14 5.63 -19.71
N VAL A 518 -5.39 5.49 -19.26
CA VAL A 518 -6.22 4.29 -19.46
C VAL A 518 -6.33 3.89 -20.94
N TYR A 519 -6.60 4.85 -21.83
CA TYR A 519 -6.70 4.60 -23.27
C TYR A 519 -5.34 4.21 -23.85
N ARG A 520 -4.29 4.93 -23.49
CA ARG A 520 -2.92 4.66 -23.96
C ARG A 520 -2.44 3.27 -23.56
N VAL A 521 -2.75 2.83 -22.34
CA VAL A 521 -2.46 1.47 -21.87
C VAL A 521 -3.21 0.43 -22.71
N ALA A 522 -4.50 0.65 -22.94
CA ALA A 522 -5.30 -0.25 -23.77
C ALA A 522 -4.73 -0.35 -25.20
N ALA A 523 -4.35 0.78 -25.79
CA ALA A 523 -3.77 0.87 -27.13
C ALA A 523 -2.39 0.20 -27.21
N ASP A 524 -1.47 0.52 -26.29
CA ASP A 524 -0.12 -0.06 -26.24
C ASP A 524 -0.18 -1.58 -26.07
N MET A 525 -1.06 -2.08 -25.19
CA MET A 525 -1.27 -3.52 -25.03
C MET A 525 -1.91 -4.15 -26.28
N HIS A 526 -2.86 -3.45 -26.92
CA HIS A 526 -3.51 -3.94 -28.12
C HIS A 526 -2.52 -4.11 -29.28
N VAL A 527 -1.72 -3.08 -29.57
CA VAL A 527 -0.71 -3.08 -30.63
C VAL A 527 0.34 -4.18 -30.41
N LEU A 528 0.89 -4.28 -29.18
CA LEU A 528 1.86 -5.33 -28.85
C LEU A 528 1.25 -6.74 -28.97
N ASN A 529 -0.02 -6.90 -28.58
CA ASN A 529 -0.70 -8.17 -28.74
C ASN A 529 -0.91 -8.52 -30.22
N GLY A 530 -1.25 -7.55 -31.07
CA GLY A 530 -1.43 -7.77 -32.51
C GLY A 530 -0.20 -8.40 -33.15
N GLU A 531 0.98 -7.80 -32.96
CA GLU A 531 2.25 -8.35 -33.48
C GLU A 531 2.50 -9.79 -33.02
N ARG A 532 2.27 -10.06 -31.74
CA ARG A 532 2.51 -11.39 -31.15
C ARG A 532 1.49 -12.42 -31.60
N ILE A 533 0.24 -12.02 -31.79
CA ILE A 533 -0.84 -12.86 -32.33
C ILE A 533 -0.51 -13.20 -33.78
N ASP A 534 -0.19 -12.22 -34.61
CA ASP A 534 0.20 -12.42 -36.01
C ASP A 534 1.41 -13.33 -36.13
N ARG A 535 2.38 -13.18 -35.21
CA ARG A 535 3.53 -14.09 -35.13
C ARG A 535 3.08 -15.51 -34.80
N LEU A 536 2.20 -15.72 -33.82
CA LEU A 536 1.67 -17.05 -33.49
C LEU A 536 0.91 -17.68 -34.67
N GLU A 537 0.06 -16.90 -35.33
CA GLU A 537 -0.79 -17.38 -36.43
C GLU A 537 0.02 -17.75 -37.67
N ARG A 538 1.06 -16.96 -38.00
CA ARG A 538 2.01 -17.29 -39.08
C ARG A 538 2.72 -18.63 -38.86
N HIS A 539 2.91 -19.03 -37.60
CA HIS A 539 3.51 -20.31 -37.23
C HIS A 539 2.46 -21.40 -36.92
N GLY A 540 1.22 -21.21 -37.37
CA GLY A 540 0.16 -22.22 -37.27
C GLY A 540 -0.50 -22.36 -35.90
N VAL A 541 -0.19 -21.49 -34.94
CA VAL A 541 -0.78 -21.51 -33.59
C VAL A 541 -1.95 -20.53 -33.55
N ARG A 542 -3.17 -21.05 -33.66
CA ARG A 542 -4.40 -20.25 -33.61
C ARG A 542 -5.16 -20.46 -32.32
N ASN A 543 -5.67 -19.37 -31.75
CA ASN A 543 -6.51 -19.39 -30.55
C ASN A 543 -7.72 -18.49 -30.77
N GLY A 544 -8.90 -19.09 -31.00
CA GLY A 544 -10.11 -18.33 -31.34
C GLY A 544 -10.57 -17.37 -30.24
N ARG A 545 -10.32 -17.68 -28.97
CA ARG A 545 -10.61 -16.76 -27.85
C ARG A 545 -9.70 -15.55 -27.87
N LEU A 546 -8.42 -15.77 -28.15
CA LEU A 546 -7.42 -14.72 -28.26
C LEU A 546 -7.80 -13.72 -29.36
N ALA A 547 -8.13 -14.23 -30.54
CA ALA A 547 -8.60 -13.44 -31.67
C ALA A 547 -9.87 -12.65 -31.34
N ALA A 548 -10.87 -13.30 -30.71
CA ALA A 548 -12.12 -12.64 -30.33
C ALA A 548 -11.92 -11.49 -29.31
N PHE A 549 -11.05 -11.67 -28.31
CA PHE A 549 -10.72 -10.60 -27.36
C PHE A 549 -9.96 -9.46 -28.02
N HIS A 550 -9.04 -9.78 -28.92
CA HIS A 550 -8.28 -8.78 -29.66
C HIS A 550 -9.19 -7.94 -30.57
N GLU A 551 -10.07 -8.58 -31.36
CA GLU A 551 -11.03 -7.90 -32.23
C GLU A 551 -12.02 -7.03 -31.43
N ARG A 552 -12.57 -7.56 -30.33
CA ARG A 552 -13.48 -6.78 -29.49
C ARG A 552 -12.78 -5.60 -28.81
N SER A 553 -11.52 -5.76 -28.41
CA SER A 553 -10.68 -4.68 -27.90
C SER A 553 -10.46 -3.59 -28.95
N ALA A 554 -10.19 -3.94 -30.21
CA ALA A 554 -10.08 -2.97 -31.31
C ALA A 554 -11.37 -2.17 -31.51
N GLY A 555 -12.52 -2.85 -31.50
CA GLY A 555 -13.83 -2.19 -31.62
C GLY A 555 -14.07 -1.16 -30.51
N LEU A 556 -13.75 -1.51 -29.26
CA LEU A 556 -13.90 -0.60 -28.12
C LEU A 556 -12.91 0.57 -28.17
N LEU A 557 -11.67 0.37 -28.64
CA LEU A 557 -10.72 1.48 -28.84
C LEU A 557 -11.27 2.48 -29.84
N LYS A 558 -11.82 2.01 -30.97
CA LYS A 558 -12.44 2.86 -31.98
C LYS A 558 -13.68 3.59 -31.45
N GLU A 559 -14.53 2.91 -30.67
CA GLU A 559 -15.67 3.55 -30.01
C GLU A 559 -15.21 4.62 -28.99
N ALA A 560 -14.10 4.38 -28.28
CA ALA A 560 -13.51 5.35 -27.38
C ALA A 560 -12.98 6.58 -28.14
N GLU A 561 -12.29 6.41 -29.27
CA GLU A 561 -11.84 7.53 -30.11
C GLU A 561 -13.00 8.41 -30.58
N VAL A 562 -14.11 7.80 -31.01
CA VAL A 562 -15.33 8.54 -31.39
C VAL A 562 -15.90 9.30 -30.20
N ALA A 563 -16.03 8.66 -29.04
CA ALA A 563 -16.51 9.32 -27.82
C ALA A 563 -15.59 10.47 -27.38
N HIS A 564 -14.27 10.31 -27.54
CA HIS A 564 -13.27 11.34 -27.25
C HIS A 564 -13.44 12.54 -28.18
N ALA A 565 -13.57 12.31 -29.49
CA ALA A 565 -13.78 13.35 -30.49
C ALA A 565 -15.10 14.13 -30.27
N GLU A 566 -16.12 13.46 -29.73
CA GLU A 566 -17.41 14.06 -29.37
C GLU A 566 -17.44 14.66 -27.94
N HIS A 567 -16.31 14.63 -27.21
CA HIS A 567 -16.19 15.08 -25.82
C HIS A 567 -17.13 14.37 -24.82
N ARG A 568 -17.51 13.13 -25.11
CA ARG A 568 -18.28 12.25 -24.20
C ARG A 568 -17.31 11.54 -23.24
N HIS A 569 -16.83 12.27 -22.23
CA HIS A 569 -15.77 11.80 -21.33
C HIS A 569 -16.09 10.51 -20.55
N GLN A 570 -17.34 10.36 -20.08
CA GLN A 570 -17.78 9.14 -19.37
C GLN A 570 -17.73 7.92 -20.31
N ASP A 571 -18.31 8.04 -21.50
CA ASP A 571 -18.27 6.99 -22.51
C ASP A 571 -16.82 6.66 -22.89
N PHE A 572 -15.99 7.67 -23.16
CA PHE A 572 -14.57 7.47 -23.48
C PHE A 572 -13.84 6.62 -22.41
N LEU A 573 -13.98 6.98 -21.13
CA LEU A 573 -13.35 6.25 -20.04
C LEU A 573 -13.91 4.83 -19.89
N ASP A 574 -15.22 4.63 -20.02
CA ASP A 574 -15.85 3.31 -19.99
C ASP A 574 -15.30 2.40 -21.09
N ARG A 575 -15.31 2.85 -22.36
CA ARG A 575 -14.83 2.05 -23.49
C ARG A 575 -13.33 1.77 -23.37
N ALA A 576 -12.54 2.75 -22.94
CA ALA A 576 -11.10 2.58 -22.71
C ALA A 576 -10.80 1.54 -21.59
N ARG A 577 -11.55 1.56 -20.48
CA ARG A 577 -11.41 0.57 -19.39
C ARG A 577 -11.77 -0.84 -19.86
N ARG A 578 -12.86 -0.99 -20.62
CA ARG A 578 -13.26 -2.29 -21.20
C ARG A 578 -12.24 -2.79 -22.22
N ALA A 579 -11.73 -1.90 -23.07
CA ALA A 579 -10.67 -2.22 -24.03
C ALA A 579 -9.40 -2.70 -23.32
N TRP A 580 -8.99 -2.02 -22.24
CA TRP A 580 -7.86 -2.42 -21.41
C TRP A 580 -8.09 -3.79 -20.77
N ALA A 581 -9.26 -4.03 -20.15
CA ALA A 581 -9.58 -5.32 -19.53
C ALA A 581 -9.44 -6.49 -20.52
N LEU A 582 -9.92 -6.32 -21.76
CA LEU A 582 -9.79 -7.31 -22.84
C LEU A 582 -8.36 -7.41 -23.37
N ALA A 583 -7.66 -6.30 -23.57
CA ALA A 583 -6.26 -6.31 -24.02
C ALA A 583 -5.34 -6.99 -22.99
N ALA A 584 -5.55 -6.75 -21.70
CA ALA A 584 -4.82 -7.43 -20.63
C ALA A 584 -5.17 -8.92 -20.53
N ALA A 585 -6.43 -9.30 -20.82
CA ALA A 585 -6.83 -10.69 -20.93
C ALA A 585 -6.15 -11.39 -22.12
N ALA A 586 -6.14 -10.75 -23.29
CA ALA A 586 -5.47 -11.23 -24.49
C ALA A 586 -3.96 -11.38 -24.25
N TYR A 587 -3.31 -10.38 -23.65
CA TYR A 587 -1.87 -10.41 -23.35
C TYR A 587 -1.47 -11.65 -22.54
N ARG A 588 -2.20 -11.95 -21.46
CA ARG A 588 -1.96 -13.14 -20.64
C ARG A 588 -2.18 -14.44 -21.43
N ASP A 589 -3.20 -14.46 -22.28
CA ASP A 589 -3.50 -15.63 -23.10
C ASP A 589 -2.44 -15.80 -24.22
N VAL A 590 -1.84 -14.72 -24.76
CA VAL A 590 -0.66 -14.76 -25.65
C VAL A 590 0.51 -15.39 -24.91
N GLU A 591 0.90 -14.86 -23.74
CA GLU A 591 2.04 -15.37 -22.96
C GLU A 591 1.85 -16.85 -22.60
N ARG A 592 0.65 -17.25 -22.17
CA ARG A 592 0.35 -18.64 -21.86
C ARG A 592 0.41 -19.54 -23.10
N THR A 593 -0.05 -19.05 -24.24
CA THR A 593 0.02 -19.80 -25.51
C THR A 593 1.48 -19.97 -25.96
N GLN A 594 2.27 -18.90 -25.95
CA GLN A 594 3.71 -18.95 -26.27
C GLN A 594 4.47 -19.87 -25.32
N ALA A 595 4.26 -19.74 -24.01
CA ALA A 595 4.88 -20.60 -23.01
C ALA A 595 4.46 -22.06 -23.19
N GLY A 596 3.19 -22.33 -23.49
CA GLY A 596 2.68 -23.67 -23.78
C GLY A 596 3.33 -24.30 -25.01
N VAL A 597 3.56 -23.51 -26.07
CA VAL A 597 4.28 -23.96 -27.27
C VAL A 597 5.73 -24.31 -26.94
N VAL A 598 6.43 -23.47 -26.16
CA VAL A 598 7.81 -23.76 -25.72
C VAL A 598 7.85 -25.00 -24.82
N GLN A 599 6.97 -25.10 -23.83
CA GLN A 599 6.87 -26.27 -22.94
C GLN A 599 6.59 -27.56 -23.72
N GLY A 600 5.74 -27.50 -24.76
CA GLY A 600 5.51 -28.62 -25.67
C GLY A 600 6.79 -29.08 -26.38
N ALA A 601 7.61 -28.13 -26.87
CA ALA A 601 8.90 -28.46 -27.48
C ALA A 601 9.89 -29.07 -26.48
N LEU A 602 9.97 -28.52 -25.26
CA LEU A 602 10.83 -29.06 -24.20
C LEU A 602 10.41 -30.50 -23.85
N PHE A 603 9.11 -30.78 -23.79
CA PHE A 603 8.60 -32.13 -23.57
C PHE A 603 8.97 -33.09 -24.71
N LEU A 604 8.79 -32.69 -25.97
CA LEU A 604 9.18 -33.50 -27.14
C LEU A 604 10.68 -33.79 -27.15
N LEU A 605 11.53 -32.81 -26.81
CA LEU A 605 12.96 -33.00 -26.68
C LEU A 605 13.34 -33.96 -25.54
N ALA A 606 12.64 -33.88 -24.41
CA ALA A 606 12.84 -34.81 -23.31
C ALA A 606 12.49 -36.26 -23.69
N VAL A 607 11.41 -36.47 -24.46
CA VAL A 607 11.02 -37.79 -25.01
C VAL A 607 11.98 -38.27 -26.09
N LEU A 608 12.64 -37.35 -26.81
CA LEU A 608 13.61 -37.69 -27.84
C LEU A 608 14.86 -38.38 -27.27
N ILE A 609 15.23 -38.11 -26.02
CA ILE A 609 16.39 -38.74 -25.35
C ILE A 609 16.22 -40.27 -25.23
N PRO A 610 15.17 -40.81 -24.58
CA PRO A 610 14.97 -42.26 -24.52
C PRO A 610 14.66 -42.84 -25.91
N PHE A 611 13.99 -42.10 -26.79
CA PHE A 611 13.79 -42.54 -28.18
C PHE A 611 15.13 -42.77 -28.89
N ALA A 612 16.07 -41.83 -28.82
CA ALA A 612 17.39 -41.96 -29.46
C ALA A 612 18.16 -43.16 -28.91
N HIS A 613 18.02 -43.44 -27.61
CA HIS A 613 18.58 -44.65 -26.99
C HIS A 613 18.01 -45.94 -27.61
N PHE A 614 16.68 -46.07 -27.67
CA PHE A 614 16.04 -47.27 -28.21
C PHE A 614 16.21 -47.40 -29.73
N ALA A 615 16.20 -46.27 -30.46
CA ALA A 615 16.37 -46.23 -31.90
C ALA A 615 17.78 -46.67 -32.32
N GLU A 616 18.84 -46.29 -31.60
CA GLU A 616 20.20 -46.80 -31.87
C GLU A 616 20.27 -48.30 -31.64
N ARG A 617 19.67 -48.80 -30.54
CA ARG A 617 19.63 -50.23 -30.22
C ARG A 617 18.89 -51.04 -31.28
N LEU A 618 17.83 -50.47 -31.87
CA LEU A 618 17.04 -51.09 -32.92
C LEU A 618 17.74 -51.05 -34.29
N ALA A 619 18.31 -49.90 -34.67
CA ALA A 619 18.87 -49.67 -36.01
C ALA A 619 20.31 -50.20 -36.18
N PHE A 620 21.20 -49.93 -35.22
CA PHE A 620 22.62 -50.26 -35.32
C PHE A 620 23.05 -51.32 -34.31
N GLY A 621 22.65 -51.15 -33.04
CA GLY A 621 23.01 -52.00 -31.91
C GLY A 621 24.52 -52.23 -31.81
N PHE A 622 25.29 -51.14 -31.71
CA PHE A 622 26.74 -51.21 -31.58
C PHE A 622 27.13 -51.95 -30.29
N ALA A 623 28.23 -52.72 -30.31
CA ALA A 623 28.75 -53.40 -29.11
C ALA A 623 29.66 -52.50 -28.26
N ASP A 624 30.42 -51.61 -28.92
CA ASP A 624 31.33 -50.66 -28.27
C ASP A 624 30.57 -49.47 -27.70
N LEU A 625 30.77 -49.20 -26.41
CA LEU A 625 30.15 -48.10 -25.67
C LEU A 625 30.40 -46.75 -26.34
N ARG A 626 31.60 -46.52 -26.90
CA ARG A 626 31.93 -45.24 -27.58
C ARG A 626 31.05 -45.03 -28.80
N ARG A 627 30.85 -46.09 -29.59
CA ARG A 627 30.00 -46.07 -30.79
C ARG A 627 28.51 -46.00 -30.44
N GLN A 628 28.09 -46.62 -29.34
CA GLN A 628 26.72 -46.51 -28.82
C GLN A 628 26.40 -45.07 -28.40
N VAL A 629 27.27 -44.44 -27.60
CA VAL A 629 27.09 -43.05 -27.15
C VAL A 629 27.06 -42.10 -28.35
N PHE A 630 27.96 -42.30 -29.33
CA PHE A 630 27.95 -41.52 -30.56
C PHE A 630 26.65 -41.73 -31.36
N GLY A 631 26.14 -42.97 -31.45
CA GLY A 631 24.86 -43.29 -32.10
C GLY A 631 23.66 -42.63 -31.43
N TYR A 632 23.59 -42.63 -30.09
CA TYR A 632 22.54 -41.93 -29.33
C TYR A 632 22.59 -40.43 -29.61
N PHE A 633 23.78 -39.84 -29.55
CA PHE A 633 23.96 -38.41 -29.80
C PHE A 633 23.60 -38.03 -31.24
N ALA A 634 24.03 -38.82 -32.23
CA ALA A 634 23.72 -38.59 -33.62
C ALA A 634 22.21 -38.70 -33.91
N LEU A 635 21.52 -39.73 -33.38
CA LEU A 635 20.06 -39.86 -33.54
C LEU A 635 19.27 -38.77 -32.82
N PHE A 636 19.73 -38.36 -31.63
CA PHE A 636 19.16 -37.20 -30.94
C PHE A 636 19.34 -35.93 -31.77
N LEU A 637 20.53 -35.69 -32.34
CA LEU A 637 20.82 -34.52 -33.17
C LEU A 637 19.95 -34.52 -34.44
N VAL A 638 19.79 -35.66 -35.11
CA VAL A 638 18.90 -35.79 -36.28
C VAL A 638 17.44 -35.50 -35.90
N GLY A 639 16.96 -36.10 -34.80
CA GLY A 639 15.60 -35.83 -34.31
C GLY A 639 15.39 -34.38 -33.89
N PHE A 640 16.40 -33.74 -33.31
CA PHE A 640 16.40 -32.32 -32.98
C PHE A 640 16.29 -31.47 -34.24
N VAL A 641 17.11 -31.73 -35.26
CA VAL A 641 17.07 -31.00 -36.54
C VAL A 641 15.71 -31.15 -37.20
N ALA A 642 15.11 -32.35 -37.15
CA ALA A 642 13.75 -32.56 -37.65
C ALA A 642 12.72 -31.73 -36.85
N LEU A 643 12.77 -31.77 -35.52
CA LEU A 643 11.88 -30.97 -34.66
C LEU A 643 12.07 -29.46 -34.85
N ARG A 644 13.29 -29.01 -35.14
CA ARG A 644 13.59 -27.59 -35.40
C ARG A 644 12.80 -27.04 -36.58
N TYR A 645 12.60 -27.83 -37.64
CA TYR A 645 11.86 -27.41 -38.83
C TYR A 645 10.36 -27.68 -38.74
N VAL A 646 9.94 -28.65 -37.92
CA VAL A 646 8.53 -29.04 -37.81
C VAL A 646 7.80 -28.29 -36.68
N HIS A 647 8.50 -27.97 -35.58
CA HIS A 647 7.87 -27.44 -34.38
C HIS A 647 8.01 -25.92 -34.26
N PRO A 648 6.90 -25.15 -34.15
CA PRO A 648 6.92 -23.69 -34.20
C PRO A 648 7.67 -23.01 -33.04
N ALA A 649 7.81 -23.69 -31.89
CA ALA A 649 8.54 -23.15 -30.73
C ALA A 649 9.98 -22.71 -31.02
N PHE A 650 10.65 -23.34 -31.99
CA PHE A 650 12.03 -23.00 -32.34
C PHE A 650 12.14 -21.74 -33.19
N GLU A 651 11.05 -21.20 -33.73
CA GLU A 651 11.06 -19.90 -34.40
C GLU A 651 10.44 -18.81 -33.50
N LEU A 652 9.57 -19.19 -32.57
CA LEU A 652 8.96 -18.30 -31.59
C LEU A 652 9.89 -17.94 -30.41
N SER A 653 10.93 -18.72 -30.16
CA SER A 653 11.88 -18.48 -29.07
C SER A 653 12.95 -17.47 -29.47
N ILE A 654 13.30 -16.53 -28.57
CA ILE A 654 14.32 -15.50 -28.79
C ILE A 654 15.66 -16.10 -29.24
N SER A 655 16.06 -17.23 -28.64
CA SER A 655 17.31 -17.92 -28.95
C SER A 655 17.12 -19.43 -28.98
N PRO A 656 16.73 -20.02 -30.12
CA PRO A 656 16.47 -21.46 -30.26
C PRO A 656 17.72 -22.31 -29.99
N ALA A 657 18.89 -21.75 -30.25
CA ALA A 657 20.18 -22.37 -29.98
C ALA A 657 20.44 -22.60 -28.48
N ILE A 658 19.86 -21.77 -27.59
CA ILE A 658 20.01 -21.96 -26.13
C ILE A 658 19.26 -23.20 -25.67
N ILE A 659 18.08 -23.48 -26.25
CA ILE A 659 17.32 -24.69 -25.96
C ILE A 659 18.14 -25.93 -26.33
N LEU A 660 18.76 -25.93 -27.53
CA LEU A 660 19.68 -27.00 -27.95
C LEU A 660 20.86 -27.16 -26.98
N LEU A 661 21.55 -26.05 -26.68
CA LEU A 661 22.72 -26.06 -25.80
C LEU A 661 22.37 -26.62 -24.42
N GLY A 662 21.23 -26.21 -23.85
CA GLY A 662 20.75 -26.72 -22.57
C GLY A 662 20.51 -28.23 -22.58
N PHE A 663 19.88 -28.76 -23.63
CA PHE A 663 19.67 -30.21 -23.77
C PHE A 663 20.96 -30.98 -24.03
N VAL A 664 21.90 -30.43 -24.80
CA VAL A 664 23.22 -31.03 -25.00
C VAL A 664 24.00 -31.08 -23.69
N ILE A 665 24.01 -29.99 -22.91
CA ILE A 665 24.64 -29.94 -21.59
C ILE A 665 23.96 -30.95 -20.65
N LEU A 666 22.63 -31.02 -20.64
CA LEU A 666 21.88 -31.98 -19.83
C LEU A 666 22.23 -33.43 -20.22
N ALA A 667 22.22 -33.75 -21.52
CA ALA A 667 22.55 -35.09 -22.01
C ALA A 667 23.99 -35.49 -21.70
N LEU A 668 24.95 -34.57 -21.88
CA LEU A 668 26.36 -34.79 -21.54
C LEU A 668 26.53 -34.93 -20.02
N GLY A 669 25.81 -34.14 -19.24
CA GLY A 669 25.76 -34.22 -17.78
C GLY A 669 25.25 -35.59 -17.31
N ILE A 670 24.12 -36.06 -17.85
CA ILE A 670 23.58 -37.40 -17.54
C ILE A 670 24.60 -38.48 -17.91
N LEU A 671 25.25 -38.39 -19.07
CA LEU A 671 26.26 -39.34 -19.51
C LEU A 671 27.47 -39.39 -18.55
N VAL A 672 27.99 -38.22 -18.17
CA VAL A 672 29.13 -38.11 -17.25
C VAL A 672 28.76 -38.61 -15.86
N THR A 673 27.59 -38.24 -15.33
CA THR A 673 27.08 -38.75 -14.06
C THR A 673 26.88 -40.26 -14.10
N PHE A 674 26.35 -40.82 -15.20
CA PHE A 674 26.20 -42.25 -15.38
C PHE A 674 27.56 -42.97 -15.41
N LEU A 675 28.53 -42.44 -16.16
CA LEU A 675 29.90 -42.97 -16.20
C LEU A 675 30.55 -42.90 -14.80
N GLY A 676 30.44 -41.77 -14.11
CA GLY A 676 30.94 -41.60 -12.75
C GLY A 676 30.32 -42.58 -11.76
N MET A 677 28.99 -42.71 -11.78
CA MET A 677 28.25 -43.64 -10.93
C MET A 677 28.58 -45.10 -11.26
N SER A 678 28.76 -45.43 -12.54
CA SER A 678 29.16 -46.78 -12.96
C SER A 678 30.57 -47.15 -12.46
N ARG A 679 31.47 -46.17 -12.41
CA ARG A 679 32.85 -46.34 -11.92
C ARG A 679 32.88 -46.44 -10.40
N LEU A 680 32.15 -45.56 -9.71
CA LEU A 680 31.98 -45.55 -8.26
C LEU A 680 31.32 -46.85 -7.77
N ASN A 681 30.28 -47.34 -8.44
CA ASN A 681 29.67 -48.63 -8.12
C ASN A 681 30.64 -49.79 -8.33
N ARG A 682 31.53 -49.72 -9.33
CA ARG A 682 32.55 -50.75 -9.55
C ARG A 682 33.58 -50.76 -8.42
N GLU A 683 34.05 -49.59 -8.00
CA GLU A 683 34.97 -49.46 -6.85
C GLU A 683 34.30 -49.84 -5.52
N LEU A 684 33.05 -49.44 -5.30
CA LEU A 684 32.27 -49.85 -4.12
C LEU A 684 31.99 -51.35 -4.11
N GLN A 685 31.81 -52.00 -5.26
CA GLN A 685 31.69 -53.46 -5.35
C GLN A 685 33.01 -54.17 -5.07
N GLU A 686 34.13 -53.59 -5.48
CA GLU A 686 35.47 -54.10 -5.16
C GLU A 686 35.79 -53.96 -3.66
N LEU A 687 35.26 -52.92 -2.99
CA LEU A 687 35.36 -52.73 -1.52
C LEU A 687 34.33 -53.55 -0.72
N SER A 688 33.13 -53.78 -1.28
CA SER A 688 32.03 -54.56 -0.69
C SER A 688 32.26 -56.06 -0.89
N ASN A 689 33.29 -56.61 -0.23
CA ASN A 689 33.46 -58.05 -0.16
C ASN A 689 32.44 -58.66 0.83
N ARG A 690 31.50 -59.45 0.28
CA ARG A 690 30.49 -60.31 0.93
C ARG A 690 29.26 -59.60 1.53
N ARG A 691 28.09 -60.05 1.04
CA ARG A 691 26.69 -59.76 1.46
C ARG A 691 26.04 -58.51 0.86
N GLY A 692 25.64 -58.60 -0.40
CA GLY A 692 24.72 -57.64 -1.02
C GLY A 692 24.31 -57.91 -2.46
N GLN A 693 24.41 -59.14 -2.98
CA GLN A 693 24.17 -59.44 -4.40
C GLN A 693 22.69 -59.49 -4.83
N ILE A 694 21.71 -59.30 -3.93
CA ILE A 694 20.30 -59.63 -4.24
C ILE A 694 19.42 -58.39 -4.47
N ALA A 695 19.84 -57.17 -4.09
CA ALA A 695 18.97 -55.99 -4.20
C ALA A 695 19.12 -55.18 -5.51
N VAL A 696 20.20 -55.33 -6.27
CA VAL A 696 20.50 -54.49 -7.46
C VAL A 696 20.05 -55.14 -8.79
N GLN A 697 19.66 -56.41 -8.79
CA GLN A 697 19.29 -57.14 -10.03
C GLN A 697 17.88 -56.82 -10.59
N ARG A 698 16.96 -56.25 -9.79
CA ARG A 698 15.58 -56.02 -10.28
C ARG A 698 15.49 -54.95 -11.37
N SER A 699 16.32 -53.91 -11.33
CA SER A 699 16.39 -52.89 -12.37
C SER A 699 17.21 -53.33 -13.60
N GLY A 700 18.23 -54.17 -13.41
CA GLY A 700 19.02 -54.76 -14.50
C GLY A 700 18.22 -55.77 -15.35
N ALA A 701 17.36 -56.58 -14.73
CA ALA A 701 16.55 -57.59 -15.41
C ALA A 701 15.51 -57.00 -16.39
N VAL A 702 14.95 -55.83 -16.05
CA VAL A 702 14.01 -55.12 -16.94
C VAL A 702 14.74 -54.61 -18.18
N LEU A 703 15.90 -53.97 -18.00
CA LEU A 703 16.70 -53.45 -19.13
C LEU A 703 17.22 -54.56 -20.05
N THR A 704 17.62 -55.71 -19.52
CA THR A 704 18.03 -56.86 -20.32
C THR A 704 16.86 -57.49 -21.07
N SER A 705 15.66 -57.57 -20.47
CA SER A 705 14.46 -58.05 -21.16
C SER A 705 14.07 -57.16 -22.35
N VAL A 706 14.19 -55.84 -22.20
CA VAL A 706 13.96 -54.86 -23.27
C VAL A 706 15.02 -54.98 -24.37
N ALA A 707 16.30 -55.11 -24.01
CA ALA A 707 17.38 -55.31 -24.96
C ALA A 707 17.23 -56.61 -25.77
N VAL A 708 16.80 -57.71 -25.14
CA VAL A 708 16.48 -58.98 -25.80
C VAL A 708 15.27 -58.83 -26.73
N GLY A 709 14.21 -58.13 -26.28
CA GLY A 709 13.05 -57.81 -27.11
C GLY A 709 13.42 -57.03 -28.38
N LEU A 710 14.25 -55.98 -28.24
CA LEU A 710 14.78 -55.19 -29.35
C LEU A 710 15.64 -56.03 -30.30
N ALA A 711 16.44 -56.95 -29.77
CA ALA A 711 17.25 -57.87 -30.57
C ALA A 711 16.39 -58.83 -31.42
N HIS A 712 15.24 -59.30 -30.89
CA HIS A 712 14.28 -60.09 -31.65
C HIS A 712 13.58 -59.29 -32.76
N LEU A 713 13.24 -58.02 -32.50
CA LEU A 713 12.65 -57.11 -33.49
C LEU A 713 13.62 -56.84 -34.65
N ARG A 714 14.91 -56.68 -34.37
CA ARG A 714 15.94 -56.47 -35.39
C ARG A 714 16.14 -57.66 -36.33
N ARG A 715 15.92 -58.90 -35.86
CA ARG A 715 16.06 -60.12 -36.69
C ARG A 715 15.00 -60.25 -37.78
N ARG A 716 13.89 -59.51 -37.72
CA ARG A 716 12.80 -59.54 -38.71
C ARG A 716 12.49 -58.13 -39.22
N PRO A 717 13.41 -57.49 -39.96
CA PRO A 717 13.35 -56.06 -40.28
C PRO A 717 12.08 -55.66 -41.04
N TRP A 718 11.60 -56.51 -41.95
CA TRP A 718 10.37 -56.23 -42.70
C TRP A 718 9.13 -56.22 -41.82
N ARG A 719 8.95 -57.21 -40.93
CA ARG A 719 7.81 -57.27 -40.02
C ARG A 719 7.83 -56.10 -39.03
N THR A 720 9.00 -55.80 -38.47
CA THR A 720 9.18 -54.69 -37.53
C THR A 720 8.94 -53.34 -38.21
N GLY A 721 9.48 -53.13 -39.41
CA GLY A 721 9.27 -51.92 -40.21
C GLY A 721 7.79 -51.70 -40.56
N LEU A 722 7.09 -52.72 -41.05
CA LEU A 722 5.64 -52.66 -41.32
C LEU A 722 4.84 -52.37 -40.05
N THR A 723 5.19 -52.96 -38.91
CA THR A 723 4.48 -52.73 -37.64
C THR A 723 4.70 -51.30 -37.13
N CYS A 724 5.94 -50.80 -37.18
CA CYS A 724 6.26 -49.42 -36.81
C CYS A 724 5.57 -48.42 -37.74
N ALA A 725 5.62 -48.64 -39.06
CA ALA A 725 4.93 -47.79 -40.02
C ALA A 725 3.41 -47.78 -39.80
N THR A 726 2.82 -48.94 -39.50
CA THR A 726 1.38 -49.03 -39.18
C THR A 726 1.05 -48.25 -37.92
N LEU A 727 1.85 -48.40 -36.85
CA LEU A 727 1.65 -47.62 -35.62
C LEU A 727 1.80 -46.12 -35.85
N VAL A 728 2.83 -45.69 -36.58
CA VAL A 728 3.04 -44.28 -36.91
C VAL A 728 1.87 -43.73 -37.73
N LEU A 729 1.44 -44.43 -38.78
CA LEU A 729 0.31 -44.03 -39.62
C LEU A 729 -1.00 -44.00 -38.84
N LEU A 730 -1.22 -44.98 -37.95
CA LEU A 730 -2.41 -45.04 -37.11
C LEU A 730 -2.42 -43.93 -36.06
N THR A 731 -1.31 -43.71 -35.36
CA THR A 731 -1.15 -42.61 -34.40
C THR A 731 -1.28 -41.26 -35.10
N PHE A 732 -0.67 -41.08 -36.28
CA PHE A 732 -0.80 -39.87 -37.10
C PHE A 732 -2.25 -39.66 -37.55
N SER A 733 -2.95 -40.72 -37.99
CA SER A 733 -4.35 -40.63 -38.39
C SER A 733 -5.23 -40.23 -37.22
N VAL A 734 -5.10 -40.90 -36.06
CA VAL A 734 -5.85 -40.55 -34.85
C VAL A 734 -5.57 -39.09 -34.44
N LEU A 735 -4.30 -38.68 -34.36
CA LEU A 735 -3.91 -37.31 -34.02
C LEU A 735 -4.45 -36.26 -35.00
N SER A 736 -4.45 -36.57 -36.29
CA SER A 736 -4.96 -35.67 -37.33
C SER A 736 -6.48 -35.49 -37.27
N PHE A 737 -7.21 -36.49 -36.76
CA PHE A 737 -8.66 -36.39 -36.52
C PHE A 737 -9.02 -35.83 -35.14
N THR A 738 -8.07 -35.78 -34.18
CA THR A 738 -8.34 -35.17 -32.87
C THR A 738 -8.28 -33.63 -32.95
N SER A 739 -9.42 -32.96 -32.78
CA SER A 739 -9.47 -31.52 -32.53
C SER A 739 -9.65 -31.27 -31.03
N VAL A 740 -8.62 -30.74 -30.36
CA VAL A 740 -8.70 -30.35 -28.95
C VAL A 740 -9.13 -28.89 -28.87
N ARG A 741 -10.37 -28.63 -28.46
CA ARG A 741 -10.85 -27.27 -28.13
C ARG A 741 -10.73 -27.04 -26.62
N ALA A 742 -10.01 -26.01 -26.22
CA ALA A 742 -10.00 -25.56 -24.83
C ALA A 742 -11.32 -24.85 -24.52
N ALA A 743 -12.10 -25.40 -23.58
CA ALA A 743 -13.34 -24.78 -23.08
C ALA A 743 -13.13 -24.20 -21.68
N LEU A 744 -13.86 -23.12 -21.36
CA LEU A 744 -13.90 -22.54 -20.02
C LEU A 744 -14.75 -23.43 -19.11
N HIS A 745 -14.16 -23.94 -18.03
CA HIS A 745 -14.92 -24.53 -16.95
C HIS A 745 -15.15 -23.46 -15.88
N THR A 746 -16.41 -23.07 -15.67
CA THR A 746 -16.78 -22.17 -14.59
C THR A 746 -17.02 -23.00 -13.34
N ASN A 747 -16.25 -22.76 -12.29
CA ASN A 747 -16.44 -23.43 -11.01
C ASN A 747 -17.52 -22.68 -10.23
N TRP A 748 -18.71 -23.26 -10.15
CA TRP A 748 -19.79 -22.79 -9.29
C TRP A 748 -19.71 -23.51 -7.96
N ILE A 749 -19.72 -22.74 -6.86
CA ILE A 749 -19.77 -23.28 -5.50
C ILE A 749 -21.11 -22.84 -4.91
N PRO A 750 -22.05 -23.76 -4.61
CA PRO A 750 -23.28 -23.43 -3.92
C PRO A 750 -22.96 -23.00 -2.48
N ILE A 751 -23.39 -21.81 -2.07
CA ILE A 751 -23.05 -21.19 -0.78
C ILE A 751 -24.24 -21.19 0.21
N GLY A 752 -25.43 -21.60 -0.23
CA GLY A 752 -26.65 -21.62 0.59
C GLY A 752 -27.90 -21.87 -0.24
N ALA A 753 -29.04 -22.05 0.44
CA ALA A 753 -30.32 -22.39 -0.21
C ALA A 753 -31.09 -21.17 -0.72
N ASP A 754 -31.01 -20.01 -0.07
CA ASP A 754 -31.77 -18.81 -0.44
C ASP A 754 -30.98 -17.51 -0.21
N ALA A 755 -30.96 -16.63 -1.21
CA ALA A 755 -30.41 -15.27 -1.08
C ALA A 755 -31.55 -14.28 -0.73
N ALA A 756 -31.30 -13.33 0.17
CA ALA A 756 -32.29 -12.32 0.58
C ALA A 756 -32.58 -11.26 -0.50
N TYR A 757 -32.05 -11.40 -1.70
CA TYR A 757 -32.19 -10.46 -2.81
C TYR A 757 -32.01 -11.18 -4.15
N GLU A 758 -32.66 -10.66 -5.19
CA GLU A 758 -32.46 -11.09 -6.57
C GLU A 758 -31.33 -10.24 -7.20
N GLY A 759 -30.23 -10.88 -7.58
CA GLY A 759 -29.10 -10.19 -8.21
C GLY A 759 -27.76 -10.87 -7.97
N ALA A 760 -26.69 -10.23 -8.45
CA ALA A 760 -25.31 -10.69 -8.25
C ALA A 760 -24.61 -9.85 -7.18
N LEU A 761 -23.89 -10.50 -6.27
CA LEU A 761 -22.97 -9.83 -5.36
C LEU A 761 -21.55 -9.95 -5.90
N VAL A 762 -20.97 -8.82 -6.28
CA VAL A 762 -19.55 -8.72 -6.59
C VAL A 762 -18.82 -8.38 -5.29
N ARG A 763 -17.88 -9.23 -4.87
CA ARG A 763 -17.06 -9.00 -3.68
C ARG A 763 -15.65 -9.54 -3.87
N MET A 764 -14.70 -8.96 -3.14
CA MET A 764 -13.35 -9.50 -3.09
C MET A 764 -13.32 -10.82 -2.30
N PRO A 765 -12.36 -11.72 -2.59
CA PRO A 765 -12.12 -12.92 -1.78
C PRO A 765 -11.89 -12.57 -0.31
N GLY A 766 -12.34 -13.44 0.61
CA GLY A 766 -12.14 -13.25 2.05
C GLY A 766 -12.83 -12.04 2.68
N TRP A 767 -13.87 -11.48 2.04
CA TRP A 767 -14.56 -10.25 2.49
C TRP A 767 -13.63 -9.04 2.62
N GLN A 768 -12.54 -9.04 1.84
CA GLN A 768 -11.67 -7.87 1.72
C GLN A 768 -12.44 -6.68 1.15
N THR A 769 -12.03 -5.49 1.54
CA THR A 769 -12.63 -4.26 1.08
C THR A 769 -12.38 -4.06 -0.42
N MET A 770 -13.44 -3.75 -1.17
CA MET A 770 -13.31 -3.30 -2.57
C MET A 770 -12.98 -1.81 -2.61
N GLU A 771 -12.08 -1.41 -3.50
CA GLU A 771 -11.74 0.00 -3.74
C GLU A 771 -12.94 0.76 -4.35
N MET A 772 -13.07 2.04 -4.04
CA MET A 772 -14.18 2.89 -4.50
C MET A 772 -14.19 3.02 -6.02
N GLU A 773 -13.01 3.05 -6.65
CA GLU A 773 -12.82 2.98 -8.10
C GLU A 773 -13.48 1.74 -8.71
N GLY A 774 -13.54 0.63 -8.00
CA GLY A 774 -14.26 -0.58 -8.43
C GLY A 774 -15.77 -0.38 -8.40
N TYR A 775 -16.29 0.29 -7.38
CA TYR A 775 -17.70 0.66 -7.30
C TYR A 775 -18.08 1.65 -8.41
N ASP A 776 -17.29 2.70 -8.63
CA ASP A 776 -17.51 3.67 -9.70
C ASP A 776 -17.44 3.00 -11.09
N LEU A 777 -16.51 2.07 -11.30
CA LEU A 777 -16.44 1.31 -12.54
C LEU A 777 -17.68 0.45 -12.78
N LEU A 778 -18.17 -0.25 -11.76
CA LEU A 778 -19.40 -1.05 -11.87
C LEU A 778 -20.62 -0.17 -12.14
N ARG A 779 -20.69 0.98 -11.48
CA ARG A 779 -21.72 1.99 -11.68
C ARG A 779 -21.71 2.54 -13.10
N ASP A 780 -20.53 2.86 -13.64
CA ASP A 780 -20.37 3.27 -15.05
C ASP A 780 -20.82 2.16 -16.02
N TRP A 781 -20.66 0.88 -15.66
CA TRP A 781 -20.97 -0.25 -16.53
C TRP A 781 -22.44 -0.66 -16.55
N PHE A 782 -23.09 -0.62 -15.39
CA PHE A 782 -24.45 -1.15 -15.19
C PHE A 782 -25.48 -0.06 -14.88
N GLY A 783 -25.04 1.17 -14.60
CA GLY A 783 -25.88 2.31 -14.25
C GLY A 783 -26.12 2.46 -12.74
N ASP A 784 -26.35 3.70 -12.31
CA ASP A 784 -26.55 4.09 -10.90
C ASP A 784 -27.70 3.34 -10.22
N ASP A 785 -28.78 3.08 -10.94
CA ASP A 785 -29.99 2.43 -10.39
C ASP A 785 -29.82 0.91 -10.16
N GLN A 786 -28.81 0.30 -10.77
CA GLN A 786 -28.58 -1.15 -10.72
C GLN A 786 -27.46 -1.57 -9.77
N VAL A 787 -26.69 -0.61 -9.24
CA VAL A 787 -25.48 -0.87 -8.44
C VAL A 787 -25.59 -0.21 -7.06
N ALA A 788 -25.85 -1.03 -6.05
CA ALA A 788 -25.91 -0.57 -4.66
C ALA A 788 -24.62 -0.95 -3.89
N PRO A 789 -23.94 0.00 -3.23
CA PRO A 789 -22.80 -0.33 -2.38
C PRO A 789 -23.29 -1.06 -1.12
N ARG A 790 -22.54 -2.07 -0.69
CA ARG A 790 -22.75 -2.74 0.60
C ARG A 790 -21.53 -2.56 1.48
N ALA A 791 -21.74 -2.10 2.70
CA ALA A 791 -20.71 -2.00 3.72
C ALA A 791 -20.88 -3.13 4.75
N TRP A 792 -19.76 -3.67 5.21
CA TRP A 792 -19.71 -4.61 6.31
C TRP A 792 -18.53 -4.25 7.21
N MET A 793 -18.65 -4.59 8.49
CA MET A 793 -17.53 -4.42 9.41
C MET A 793 -16.63 -5.65 9.30
N SER A 794 -15.49 -5.49 8.63
CA SER A 794 -14.48 -6.56 8.54
C SER A 794 -13.87 -6.81 9.91
N VAL A 795 -14.01 -8.02 10.43
CA VAL A 795 -13.37 -8.44 11.68
C VAL A 795 -11.89 -8.70 11.39
N ARG A 796 -10.99 -7.83 11.86
CA ARG A 796 -9.52 -7.97 11.64
C ARG A 796 -8.91 -9.18 12.36
N SER A 797 -9.64 -9.80 13.29
CA SER A 797 -9.23 -11.00 14.03
C SER A 797 -10.45 -11.85 14.38
N LEU A 798 -10.41 -13.16 14.09
CA LEU A 798 -11.41 -14.13 14.55
C LEU A 798 -11.62 -14.14 16.09
N ALA A 799 -10.74 -13.49 16.87
CA ALA A 799 -10.86 -13.35 18.31
C ALA A 799 -11.75 -12.17 18.76
N SER A 800 -12.09 -11.22 17.90
CA SER A 800 -13.07 -10.18 18.22
C SER A 800 -14.49 -10.70 17.98
N SER A 801 -15.05 -11.37 18.98
CA SER A 801 -16.46 -11.73 19.00
C SER A 801 -17.31 -10.48 19.17
N TYR A 802 -18.11 -10.14 18.17
CA TYR A 802 -19.23 -9.23 18.36
C TYR A 802 -20.45 -10.07 18.75
N ARG A 803 -21.07 -9.70 19.86
CA ARG A 803 -22.32 -10.28 20.32
C ARG A 803 -23.45 -9.37 19.85
N VAL A 804 -24.20 -9.83 18.85
CA VAL A 804 -25.46 -9.16 18.44
C VAL A 804 -26.55 -9.69 19.34
N GLU A 805 -26.90 -8.95 20.39
CA GLU A 805 -28.06 -9.27 21.21
C GLU A 805 -29.32 -8.73 20.52
N ARG A 806 -30.14 -9.64 20.00
CA ARG A 806 -31.52 -9.33 19.62
C ARG A 806 -32.31 -9.20 20.92
N LEU A 807 -32.76 -7.98 21.24
CA LEU A 807 -33.88 -7.81 22.17
C LEU A 807 -35.10 -8.49 21.54
N ARG A 808 -35.47 -9.66 22.05
CA ARG A 808 -36.80 -10.22 21.78
C ARG A 808 -37.80 -9.29 22.48
N PRO A 809 -38.86 -8.82 21.80
CA PRO A 809 -40.00 -8.27 22.51
C PRO A 809 -40.55 -9.37 23.43
N GLU A 810 -40.82 -9.02 24.69
CA GLU A 810 -41.42 -9.93 25.68
C GLU A 810 -42.81 -10.35 25.21
N THR A 811 -42.89 -11.42 24.43
CA THR A 811 -44.15 -12.15 24.22
C THR A 811 -43.89 -13.66 24.14
N SER A 812 -44.62 -14.36 25.00
CA SER A 812 -44.86 -15.80 25.11
C SER A 812 -43.71 -16.70 25.59
N ALA A 813 -43.95 -17.28 26.75
CA ALA A 813 -43.28 -18.45 27.28
C ALA A 813 -43.54 -19.68 26.39
N SER A 814 -42.47 -20.34 25.96
CA SER A 814 -42.42 -21.80 25.84
C SER A 814 -40.97 -22.24 25.69
N SER A 815 -40.61 -23.21 26.52
CA SER A 815 -39.35 -23.95 26.56
C SER A 815 -38.98 -24.56 25.20
N ASP A 816 -37.76 -24.33 24.73
CA ASP A 816 -36.90 -25.41 24.24
C ASP A 816 -35.44 -24.96 24.08
N PHE A 817 -34.54 -25.89 24.38
CA PHE A 817 -33.10 -25.73 24.53
C PHE A 817 -32.38 -25.44 23.20
N GLY A 818 -31.79 -24.25 23.11
CA GLY A 818 -30.35 -24.08 22.84
C GLY A 818 -29.69 -24.70 21.61
N GLU A 819 -30.06 -24.27 20.39
CA GLU A 819 -29.11 -24.22 19.26
C GLU A 819 -28.72 -22.76 18.98
N LEU A 820 -27.54 -22.38 19.46
CA LEU A 820 -26.88 -21.12 19.11
C LEU A 820 -26.20 -21.28 17.74
N SER A 821 -26.89 -20.86 16.69
CA SER A 821 -26.31 -20.73 15.35
C SER A 821 -25.23 -19.64 15.35
N ARG A 822 -23.97 -20.09 15.21
CA ARG A 822 -22.85 -19.24 14.77
C ARG A 822 -23.10 -18.89 13.30
N VAL A 823 -23.51 -17.66 13.02
CA VAL A 823 -23.50 -17.12 11.65
C VAL A 823 -22.10 -16.56 11.39
N VAL A 824 -21.43 -17.12 10.38
CA VAL A 824 -20.08 -16.77 9.88
C VAL A 824 -20.19 -15.72 8.79
#